data_AF-A0A8T0A9G7-F1
#
_entry.id   AF-A0A8T0A9G7-F1
#
_cell.length_a   1.000
_cell.length_b   1.000
_cell.length_c   1.000
_cell.angle_alpha   90.00
_cell.angle_beta   90.00
_cell.angle_gamma   90.00
#
_symmetry.space_group_name_H-M   'P 1'
#
loop_
_entity.id
_entity.type
_entity.pdbx_description
1 polymer ?
#
loop_
_entity_poly.entity_id
_entity_poly.type
_entity_poly.pdbx_seq_one_letter_code
_entity_poly.pdbx_strand_id
1 'polypeptide(L)'
;MALLFFFLSFFFVPSSWAAVAQTKDSLFPKSTSGETFPWNKMRLPQTVSPFHYTLLVQPNFTSLDFSGSVKIRVDILEDTHTVVLHAKDLTISRAGLRGLAEGHSQALKVLEYPAYQQIALVSENMVLRRGGVYVIELEFAAKLSESFHGFYKSTYRTSDGEERVLASTQFEPTSARAAFPCFDEPAFKANFTIHIRRESRHMSISNMPKLRTLSLPDGLYEDQFDVTVKMSTYLVAFIVCDFLSISRHTQHGVEISVYAVPEKIEQAKFALDAAVKLLDFYDDYFDIPYPLPKQDLAAIPDFQSGAMENWGLTTYRESALLFDPHKSSASDKLGITMIIAHELAHQWFGNLVTMEWWNDLWLNEGFAKFMEFVSVNITNPELQVEDYFLEKCFEAMDVDCLSSSHPVSTPVENPAQIQEMFDDVSYDKGACILHMLREFLSPEAFKTGIVAYLKRYSYQNTVNTHLWESLTDKQHSEVDVRAMMETWTLQEGFPIITVEVRGREVRLSQERFLKGEDTSQNSGFLWHVPLTYVTSGSSAVHRFCSRPRQEVDWIKFNVDMSGYYIVHYSGSGWNDLIALLNHNHTALSSNDRASLINNAFQLVSVGKLPLDKALDLSLYLSKETEIMPVTQGFSELVPLYKLMEKRDALKVLENQIKSYIVHLFRKLIDQQVWSDEGSVSQRMLRSYLLLFACVRDHLPCVSKATELFNKWKESDGNMSLPNDVSLAVFAVGARTEEGWNFLFEKYRESLYTSLKSRIKSALTITALDHKLKWMMEQSLEGSVMKTQDLPYVVVSINRNPKGYKHAWDFLRANWHSLVKKFDLGSHSIAHMVTGVTGQYSTREKLQEIRSFFSSLSAETGAELRCIQQALENVEENIRWMDKNLPLLQAWLDKNHPLHLVSKRHRDTRELHSDLPSAEVFHTSETFRNHVHRELEHRQRGSGFLNIQREPREWGRTGEGVGTDGEGVGTDGEGVGTDGEEEKTHNTLLSSSLLPHRPPPSQPHIYPSFSTPYPSFSTPHLPPILNPTSTPPSQPLTPHLPLLLNPTSTPPSQPHIYPSFSPLPHIYPSYSLPHPTSTPPSLPYPTSTPPSQPLTPPSQPHRPLLLNPTSTPYSLPQPHIYPSFSPLPHIYPHLFSPLPHIYSQPSYSLPSPHIYSQPSYSLPYPTSTLNPPILFPHPTSTLNPPILFPHPTPTLSPPTLPLLFSPLPHIYSQPSYSTPAPPILSLTPHLPPPSQPHIYS
;
A
#
# COMPACT_ATOMS: atom_id res chain seq x y z
N MET A 1 -65.26 -11.58 -5.92
CA MET A 1 -64.26 -12.67 -5.92
C MET A 1 -62.84 -12.11 -5.77
N ALA A 2 -62.59 -11.27 -4.75
CA ALA A 2 -61.28 -10.64 -4.49
C ALA A 2 -60.99 -10.61 -2.97
N LEU A 3 -61.52 -11.60 -2.25
CA LEU A 3 -61.61 -11.65 -0.79
C LEU A 3 -61.38 -13.07 -0.25
N LEU A 4 -60.71 -13.91 -1.06
CA LEU A 4 -60.47 -15.34 -0.78
C LEU A 4 -59.02 -15.78 -1.14
N PHE A 5 -58.15 -14.84 -1.48
CA PHE A 5 -56.74 -15.09 -1.85
C PHE A 5 -55.73 -14.47 -0.87
N PHE A 6 -56.19 -13.79 0.17
CA PHE A 6 -55.34 -13.10 1.16
C PHE A 6 -55.21 -13.87 2.50
N PHE A 7 -55.54 -15.17 2.50
CA PHE A 7 -55.72 -15.96 3.73
C PHE A 7 -55.03 -17.33 3.76
N LEU A 8 -54.19 -17.66 2.76
CA LEU A 8 -53.56 -18.98 2.60
C LEU A 8 -52.06 -18.92 2.21
N SER A 9 -51.26 -18.17 2.97
CA SER A 9 -49.80 -18.13 2.79
C SER A 9 -48.98 -17.92 4.08
N PHE A 10 -49.56 -18.19 5.25
CA PHE A 10 -48.86 -18.14 6.55
C PHE A 10 -49.09 -19.40 7.43
N PHE A 11 -49.05 -20.58 6.82
CA PHE A 11 -49.05 -21.86 7.53
C PHE A 11 -48.10 -22.88 6.87
N PHE A 12 -46.82 -22.84 7.25
CA PHE A 12 -45.93 -24.02 7.36
C PHE A 12 -44.63 -23.62 8.08
N VAL A 13 -44.69 -23.52 9.41
CA VAL A 13 -43.50 -23.55 10.29
C VAL A 13 -43.44 -24.94 10.91
N PRO A 14 -42.32 -25.69 10.78
CA PRO A 14 -42.18 -27.00 11.43
C PRO A 14 -42.27 -26.89 12.95
N SER A 15 -43.12 -27.70 13.58
CA SER A 15 -43.35 -27.69 15.01
C SER A 15 -42.33 -28.55 15.77
N SER A 16 -41.32 -27.92 16.38
CA SER A 16 -40.31 -28.61 17.21
C SER A 16 -39.89 -27.85 18.47
N TRP A 17 -40.81 -27.05 19.06
CA TRP A 17 -40.60 -26.42 20.37
C TRP A 17 -40.71 -27.43 21.54
N ALA A 18 -39.75 -28.34 21.63
CA ALA A 18 -39.39 -28.97 22.88
C ALA A 18 -38.58 -27.96 23.70
N ALA A 19 -39.07 -27.56 24.87
CA ALA A 19 -38.41 -26.57 25.73
C ALA A 19 -37.15 -27.17 26.38
N VAL A 20 -36.04 -27.16 25.65
CA VAL A 20 -34.71 -27.44 26.23
C VAL A 20 -34.38 -26.31 27.19
N ALA A 21 -34.35 -26.63 28.48
CA ALA A 21 -33.76 -25.73 29.47
C ALA A 21 -32.27 -25.62 29.16
N GLN A 22 -31.83 -24.48 28.61
CA GLN A 22 -30.42 -24.19 28.41
C GLN A 22 -29.72 -24.19 29.77
N THR A 23 -28.97 -25.24 30.06
CA THR A 23 -28.04 -25.25 31.20
C THR A 23 -26.92 -24.24 30.93
N LYS A 24 -26.22 -23.80 31.99
CA LYS A 24 -25.12 -22.84 31.84
C LYS A 24 -24.01 -23.32 30.89
N ASP A 25 -23.93 -24.62 30.64
CA ASP A 25 -23.03 -25.26 29.66
C ASP A 25 -23.29 -24.86 28.20
N SER A 26 -24.44 -24.26 27.86
CA SER A 26 -24.73 -23.83 26.49
C SER A 26 -24.28 -22.40 26.15
N LEU A 27 -23.66 -21.69 27.10
CA LEU A 27 -23.15 -20.32 26.91
C LEU A 27 -21.64 -20.27 26.64
N PHE A 28 -20.94 -21.39 26.80
CA PHE A 28 -19.50 -21.52 26.63
C PHE A 28 -19.18 -22.54 25.54
N PRO A 29 -18.19 -22.27 24.66
CA PRO A 29 -17.84 -23.18 23.57
C PRO A 29 -17.21 -24.48 24.09
N LYS A 30 -17.06 -25.45 23.18
CA LYS A 30 -16.34 -26.70 23.47
C LYS A 30 -14.91 -26.65 22.95
N SER A 31 -13.97 -27.14 23.75
CA SER A 31 -12.57 -27.30 23.38
C SER A 31 -12.36 -28.48 22.42
N THR A 32 -11.16 -28.61 21.88
CA THR A 32 -10.73 -29.80 21.08
C THR A 32 -10.88 -31.13 21.84
N SER A 33 -10.82 -31.11 23.18
CA SER A 33 -11.09 -32.29 24.03
C SER A 33 -12.59 -32.59 24.28
N GLY A 34 -13.51 -31.76 23.77
CA GLY A 34 -14.95 -31.87 24.04
C GLY A 34 -15.41 -31.32 25.39
N GLU A 35 -14.48 -30.81 26.21
CA GLU A 35 -14.78 -30.15 27.47
C GLU A 35 -15.29 -28.71 27.26
N THR A 36 -15.89 -28.10 28.28
CA THR A 36 -16.32 -26.70 28.20
C THR A 36 -15.10 -25.79 28.28
N PHE A 37 -14.85 -25.01 27.23
CA PHE A 37 -13.80 -24.01 27.20
C PHE A 37 -14.26 -22.77 27.99
N PRO A 38 -13.48 -22.28 28.98
CA PRO A 38 -13.97 -21.38 30.04
C PRO A 38 -14.17 -19.91 29.64
N TRP A 39 -14.15 -19.58 28.35
CA TRP A 39 -14.30 -18.23 27.82
C TRP A 39 -15.06 -18.23 26.48
N ASN A 40 -15.79 -17.16 26.18
CA ASN A 40 -16.72 -17.12 25.04
C ASN A 40 -16.66 -15.82 24.21
N LYS A 41 -15.52 -15.13 24.22
CA LYS A 41 -15.25 -13.94 23.40
C LYS A 41 -13.91 -14.06 22.67
N MET A 42 -13.76 -13.40 21.53
CA MET A 42 -12.48 -13.40 20.82
C MET A 42 -11.45 -12.48 21.49
N ARG A 43 -11.89 -11.36 22.06
CA ARG A 43 -11.08 -10.56 23.01
C ARG A 43 -10.80 -11.33 24.30
N LEU A 44 -9.57 -11.23 24.82
CA LEU A 44 -9.12 -11.92 26.02
C LEU A 44 -9.74 -11.37 27.33
N PRO A 45 -9.76 -12.15 28.43
CA PRO A 45 -10.14 -11.63 29.75
C PRO A 45 -9.10 -10.64 30.29
N GLN A 46 -9.55 -9.53 30.87
CA GLN A 46 -8.70 -8.56 31.59
C GLN A 46 -8.38 -9.01 33.05
N THR A 47 -8.65 -10.26 33.41
CA THR A 47 -8.42 -10.79 34.77
C THR A 47 -6.94 -11.08 35.06
N VAL A 48 -6.10 -11.15 34.02
CA VAL A 48 -4.67 -11.45 34.08
C VAL A 48 -3.92 -10.51 33.13
N SER A 49 -2.80 -9.93 33.57
CA SER A 49 -1.98 -9.03 32.75
C SER A 49 -0.53 -9.52 32.70
N PRO A 50 0.07 -9.75 31.53
CA PRO A 50 1.50 -10.03 31.42
C PRO A 50 2.33 -8.75 31.58
N PHE A 51 3.52 -8.88 32.14
CA PHE A 51 4.50 -7.78 32.18
C PHE A 51 5.90 -8.17 31.71
N HIS A 52 6.25 -9.47 31.71
CA HIS A 52 7.55 -9.94 31.22
C HIS A 52 7.47 -11.34 30.59
N TYR A 53 8.00 -11.48 29.38
CA TYR A 53 8.20 -12.75 28.67
C TYR A 53 9.68 -13.11 28.64
N THR A 54 10.03 -14.36 28.97
CA THR A 54 11.32 -14.96 28.60
C THR A 54 11.07 -16.01 27.54
N LEU A 55 11.54 -15.78 26.32
CA LEU A 55 11.27 -16.59 25.14
C LEU A 55 12.54 -17.26 24.65
N LEU A 56 12.50 -18.58 24.47
CA LEU A 56 13.54 -19.39 23.83
C LEU A 56 12.97 -20.02 22.55
N VAL A 57 13.65 -19.83 21.42
CA VAL A 57 13.28 -20.45 20.13
C VAL A 57 14.49 -21.18 19.51
N GLN A 58 14.23 -22.35 18.93
CA GLN A 58 15.21 -23.21 18.27
C GLN A 58 14.64 -23.70 16.92
N PRO A 59 14.84 -22.96 15.81
CA PRO A 59 14.55 -23.43 14.46
C PRO A 59 15.53 -24.51 13.99
N ASN A 60 15.06 -25.39 13.11
CA ASN A 60 15.86 -26.39 12.40
C ASN A 60 15.58 -26.31 10.90
N PHE A 61 16.59 -25.90 10.12
CA PHE A 61 16.48 -25.71 8.68
C PHE A 61 16.52 -27.01 7.87
N THR A 62 16.77 -28.16 8.51
CA THR A 62 16.75 -29.48 7.86
C THR A 62 15.35 -30.09 7.88
N SER A 63 14.60 -29.92 8.98
CA SER A 63 13.21 -30.37 9.14
C SER A 63 12.17 -29.30 8.81
N LEU A 64 12.57 -28.03 8.70
CA LEU A 64 11.72 -26.86 8.52
C LEU A 64 10.67 -26.70 9.65
N ASP A 65 11.11 -27.00 10.87
CA ASP A 65 10.34 -26.84 12.09
C ASP A 65 11.10 -26.03 13.15
N PHE A 66 10.41 -25.71 14.24
CA PHE A 66 11.00 -25.07 15.41
C PHE A 66 10.38 -25.62 16.69
N SER A 67 11.19 -25.62 17.74
CA SER A 67 10.75 -25.83 19.11
C SER A 67 11.04 -24.58 19.95
N GLY A 68 10.34 -24.42 21.06
CA GLY A 68 10.55 -23.29 21.94
C GLY A 68 9.98 -23.50 23.33
N SER A 69 10.30 -22.56 24.21
CA SER A 69 9.64 -22.43 25.51
C SER A 69 9.47 -20.96 25.85
N VAL A 70 8.35 -20.64 26.50
CA VAL A 70 8.05 -19.27 26.94
C VAL A 70 7.70 -19.27 28.42
N LYS A 71 8.23 -18.29 29.14
CA LYS A 71 7.95 -18.04 30.55
C LYS A 71 7.33 -16.67 30.70
N ILE A 72 6.02 -16.63 30.97
CA ILE A 72 5.24 -15.39 31.06
C ILE A 72 5.06 -15.07 32.54
N ARG A 73 5.58 -13.92 32.97
CA ARG A 73 5.28 -13.36 34.30
C ARG A 73 4.01 -12.54 34.19
N VAL A 74 3.05 -12.85 35.06
CA VAL A 74 1.71 -12.26 35.05
C VAL A 74 1.31 -11.75 36.42
N ASP A 75 0.63 -10.60 36.42
CA ASP A 75 -0.11 -10.07 37.54
C ASP A 75 -1.58 -10.52 37.44
N ILE A 76 -2.12 -11.00 38.55
CA ILE A 76 -3.53 -11.41 38.63
C ILE A 76 -4.37 -10.22 39.11
N LEU A 77 -5.28 -9.75 38.28
CA LEU A 77 -6.11 -8.57 38.55
C LEU A 77 -7.44 -8.94 39.23
N GLU A 78 -7.93 -10.17 39.04
CA GLU A 78 -9.11 -10.76 39.69
C GLU A 78 -8.86 -12.23 40.04
N ASP A 79 -9.47 -12.73 41.12
CA ASP A 79 -9.33 -14.13 41.56
C ASP A 79 -9.86 -15.10 40.50
N THR A 80 -9.00 -15.99 39.99
CA THR A 80 -9.32 -16.90 38.87
C THR A 80 -8.70 -18.29 39.03
N HIS A 81 -9.27 -19.30 38.36
CA HIS A 81 -8.65 -20.63 38.18
C HIS A 81 -7.99 -20.80 36.80
N THR A 82 -8.11 -19.79 35.93
CA THR A 82 -7.82 -19.92 34.50
C THR A 82 -7.07 -18.70 33.98
N VAL A 83 -6.08 -18.95 33.13
CA VAL A 83 -5.51 -17.95 32.23
C VAL A 83 -5.94 -18.30 30.80
N VAL A 84 -6.43 -17.32 30.04
CA VAL A 84 -6.76 -17.49 28.62
C VAL A 84 -5.82 -16.59 27.81
N LEU A 85 -5.22 -17.14 26.77
CA LEU A 85 -4.24 -16.46 25.90
C LEU A 85 -4.26 -17.06 24.49
N HIS A 86 -3.63 -16.40 23.52
CA HIS A 86 -3.66 -16.79 22.12
C HIS A 86 -2.57 -17.82 21.76
N ALA A 87 -2.93 -18.79 20.92
CA ALA A 87 -2.02 -19.69 20.20
C ALA A 87 -2.69 -20.18 18.89
N LYS A 88 -1.94 -20.16 17.79
CA LYS A 88 -2.36 -20.61 16.45
C LYS A 88 -1.36 -21.64 15.93
N ASP A 89 -1.83 -22.83 15.54
CA ASP A 89 -1.01 -23.88 14.91
C ASP A 89 0.23 -24.37 15.71
N LEU A 90 0.26 -24.12 17.02
CA LEU A 90 1.32 -24.56 17.95
C LEU A 90 0.92 -25.84 18.69
N THR A 91 1.81 -26.85 18.72
CA THR A 91 1.65 -28.03 19.59
C THR A 91 2.24 -27.74 20.96
N ILE A 92 1.40 -27.70 22.01
CA ILE A 92 1.84 -27.47 23.39
C ILE A 92 2.20 -28.81 24.05
N SER A 93 3.48 -29.07 24.29
CA SER A 93 3.95 -30.32 24.92
C SER A 93 3.85 -30.31 26.44
N ARG A 94 3.89 -29.12 27.06
CA ARG A 94 3.88 -28.93 28.51
C ARG A 94 3.31 -27.58 28.89
N ALA A 95 2.48 -27.54 29.93
CA ALA A 95 2.07 -26.32 30.60
C ALA A 95 2.24 -26.43 32.12
N GLY A 96 2.79 -25.39 32.74
CA GLY A 96 3.04 -25.31 34.17
C GLY A 96 2.92 -23.90 34.74
N LEU A 97 2.84 -23.81 36.06
CA LEU A 97 2.68 -22.57 36.82
C LEU A 97 3.43 -22.63 38.15
N ARG A 98 4.11 -21.55 38.53
CA ARG A 98 4.60 -21.34 39.90
C ARG A 98 4.26 -19.95 40.42
N GLY A 99 4.05 -19.79 41.72
CA GLY A 99 4.16 -18.49 42.38
C GLY A 99 5.60 -17.98 42.32
N LEU A 100 5.81 -16.65 42.32
CA LEU A 100 7.15 -16.07 42.18
C LEU A 100 8.14 -16.48 43.31
N ALA A 101 7.62 -16.84 44.48
CA ALA A 101 8.40 -17.31 45.64
C ALA A 101 8.52 -18.85 45.75
N GLU A 102 7.95 -19.61 44.81
CA GLU A 102 7.79 -21.06 44.91
C GLU A 102 8.72 -21.81 43.94
N GLY A 103 9.46 -22.79 44.45
CA GLY A 103 10.41 -23.58 43.65
C GLY A 103 9.79 -24.71 42.83
N HIS A 104 8.48 -24.95 42.94
CA HIS A 104 7.79 -26.05 42.26
C HIS A 104 6.80 -25.51 41.21
N SER A 105 6.75 -26.15 40.04
CA SER A 105 5.89 -25.76 38.93
C SER A 105 4.74 -26.76 38.83
N GLN A 106 3.53 -26.35 39.25
CA GLN A 106 2.30 -27.14 39.17
C GLN A 106 1.90 -27.30 37.70
N ALA A 107 1.56 -28.51 37.26
CA ALA A 107 1.02 -28.72 35.92
C ALA A 107 -0.32 -27.97 35.73
N LEU A 108 -0.50 -27.37 34.55
CA LEU A 108 -1.77 -26.79 34.11
C LEU A 108 -2.43 -27.69 33.08
N LYS A 109 -3.75 -27.77 33.13
CA LYS A 109 -4.54 -28.41 32.09
C LYS A 109 -4.70 -27.43 30.92
N VAL A 110 -4.36 -27.87 29.70
CA VAL A 110 -4.58 -27.08 28.48
C VAL A 110 -5.91 -27.49 27.86
N LEU A 111 -6.75 -26.50 27.55
CA LEU A 111 -7.92 -26.63 26.69
C LEU A 111 -7.71 -25.71 25.48
N GLU A 112 -7.97 -26.18 24.27
CA GLU A 112 -7.76 -25.39 23.05
C GLU A 112 -9.09 -25.04 22.40
N TYR A 113 -9.22 -23.82 21.87
CA TYR A 113 -10.35 -23.39 21.06
C TYR A 113 -9.89 -22.71 19.77
N PRO A 114 -9.61 -23.51 18.70
CA PRO A 114 -9.01 -23.02 17.45
C PRO A 114 -9.82 -21.92 16.74
N ALA A 115 -11.14 -21.91 16.89
CA ALA A 115 -12.02 -20.92 16.24
C ALA A 115 -11.71 -19.47 16.62
N TYR A 116 -11.24 -19.24 17.87
CA TYR A 116 -10.73 -17.93 18.31
C TYR A 116 -9.20 -17.90 18.45
N GLN A 117 -8.51 -18.97 18.06
CA GLN A 117 -7.05 -19.13 18.21
C GLN A 117 -6.60 -18.93 19.67
N GLN A 118 -7.39 -19.45 20.62
CA GLN A 118 -7.15 -19.32 22.06
C GLN A 118 -6.85 -20.67 22.71
N ILE A 119 -6.05 -20.63 23.78
CA ILE A 119 -5.92 -21.71 24.75
C ILE A 119 -6.27 -21.21 26.15
N ALA A 120 -6.89 -22.07 26.94
CA ALA A 120 -7.19 -21.85 28.35
C ALA A 120 -6.33 -22.79 29.19
N LEU A 121 -5.53 -22.21 30.08
CA LEU A 121 -4.67 -22.90 31.03
C LEU A 121 -5.39 -22.94 32.38
N VAL A 122 -5.85 -24.12 32.78
CA VAL A 122 -6.72 -24.33 33.94
C VAL A 122 -5.94 -24.95 35.11
N SER A 123 -6.06 -24.35 36.29
CA SER A 123 -5.53 -24.82 37.56
C SER A 123 -6.66 -25.46 38.39
N GLU A 124 -6.69 -26.79 38.41
CA GLU A 124 -7.73 -27.57 39.09
C GLU A 124 -7.71 -27.39 40.63
N ASN A 125 -6.51 -27.19 41.22
CA ASN A 125 -6.30 -27.25 42.68
C ASN A 125 -5.86 -25.94 43.34
N MET A 126 -5.52 -24.90 42.57
CA MET A 126 -5.07 -23.60 43.09
C MET A 126 -5.85 -22.44 42.45
N VAL A 127 -6.39 -21.56 43.30
CA VAL A 127 -6.90 -20.24 42.92
C VAL A 127 -5.73 -19.30 42.72
N LEU A 128 -5.66 -18.63 41.58
CA LEU A 128 -4.76 -17.52 41.33
C LEU A 128 -5.36 -16.29 42.01
N ARG A 129 -4.65 -15.73 42.99
CA ARG A 129 -5.19 -14.65 43.85
C ARG A 129 -4.84 -13.28 43.31
N ARG A 130 -5.81 -12.35 43.39
CA ARG A 130 -5.65 -10.94 43.05
C ARG A 130 -4.46 -10.30 43.76
N GLY A 131 -3.61 -9.60 43.00
CA GLY A 131 -2.33 -9.04 43.47
C GLY A 131 -1.21 -10.08 43.65
N GLY A 132 -1.46 -11.34 43.32
CA GLY A 132 -0.45 -12.38 43.25
C GLY A 132 0.31 -12.35 41.92
N VAL A 133 1.60 -12.64 41.98
CA VAL A 133 2.51 -12.68 40.84
C VAL A 133 2.91 -14.12 40.55
N TYR A 134 2.65 -14.58 39.33
CA TYR A 134 2.88 -15.96 38.91
C TYR A 134 3.75 -16.03 37.64
N VAL A 135 4.38 -17.18 37.42
CA VAL A 135 5.11 -17.49 36.18
C VAL A 135 4.46 -18.69 35.51
N ILE A 136 3.84 -18.44 34.35
CA ILE A 136 3.36 -19.47 33.42
C ILE A 136 4.57 -19.99 32.65
N GLU A 137 4.71 -21.30 32.52
CA GLU A 137 5.76 -21.96 31.74
C GLU A 137 5.13 -22.87 30.69
N LEU A 138 5.44 -22.62 29.41
CA LEU A 138 4.94 -23.40 28.27
C LEU A 138 6.11 -23.92 27.43
N GLU A 139 6.04 -25.17 27.00
CA GLU A 139 6.92 -25.76 25.99
C GLU A 139 6.09 -26.07 24.74
N PHE A 140 6.59 -25.71 23.56
CA PHE A 140 5.84 -25.77 22.30
C PHE A 140 6.71 -26.13 21.09
N ALA A 141 6.08 -26.62 20.04
CA ALA A 141 6.70 -26.83 18.73
C ALA A 141 5.70 -26.61 17.58
N ALA A 142 6.21 -26.20 16.42
CA ALA A 142 5.44 -26.04 15.18
C ALA A 142 6.36 -26.12 13.95
N LYS A 143 5.77 -26.13 12.75
CA LYS A 143 6.53 -25.97 11.50
C LYS A 143 6.78 -24.49 11.22
N LEU A 144 7.88 -24.17 10.53
CA LEU A 144 8.03 -22.85 9.92
C LEU A 144 6.88 -22.62 8.94
N SER A 145 6.28 -21.44 9.00
CA SER A 145 5.18 -21.03 8.13
C SER A 145 5.64 -20.95 6.66
N GLU A 146 4.83 -21.51 5.77
CA GLU A 146 4.96 -21.41 4.31
C GLU A 146 4.18 -20.20 3.74
N SER A 147 3.57 -19.38 4.61
CA SER A 147 2.99 -18.07 4.28
C SER A 147 4.08 -16.99 4.34
N PHE A 148 3.71 -15.74 4.59
CA PHE A 148 4.59 -14.60 4.88
C PHE A 148 4.39 -14.04 6.30
N HIS A 149 3.68 -14.78 7.17
CA HIS A 149 3.32 -14.38 8.54
C HIS A 149 3.63 -15.48 9.56
N GLY A 150 3.71 -15.09 10.84
CA GLY A 150 4.17 -15.94 11.93
C GLY A 150 5.69 -16.04 11.94
N PHE A 151 6.25 -17.17 12.40
CA PHE A 151 7.65 -17.50 12.19
C PHE A 151 7.78 -18.34 10.92
N TYR A 152 8.30 -17.74 9.85
CA TYR A 152 8.12 -18.22 8.48
C TYR A 152 9.45 -18.41 7.74
N LYS A 153 9.41 -19.27 6.72
CA LYS A 153 10.58 -19.61 5.88
C LYS A 153 10.68 -18.64 4.69
N SER A 154 11.87 -18.09 4.46
CA SER A 154 12.24 -17.38 3.24
C SER A 154 13.45 -18.03 2.59
N THR A 155 13.59 -17.92 1.27
CA THR A 155 14.73 -18.45 0.52
C THR A 155 15.32 -17.43 -0.45
N TYR A 156 16.60 -17.58 -0.75
CA TYR A 156 17.24 -16.88 -1.85
C TYR A 156 18.21 -17.80 -2.59
N ARG A 157 18.64 -17.37 -3.77
CA ARG A 157 19.69 -18.06 -4.53
C ARG A 157 20.91 -17.18 -4.69
N THR A 158 22.07 -17.79 -4.52
CA THR A 158 23.39 -17.19 -4.79
C THR A 158 23.70 -17.24 -6.29
N SER A 159 24.74 -16.50 -6.69
CA SER A 159 25.22 -16.40 -8.07
C SER A 159 25.75 -17.71 -8.67
N ASP A 160 26.16 -18.68 -7.84
CA ASP A 160 26.51 -20.06 -8.25
C ASP A 160 25.29 -21.01 -8.29
N GLY A 161 24.11 -20.54 -7.88
CA GLY A 161 22.83 -21.25 -7.97
C GLY A 161 22.41 -22.04 -6.72
N GLU A 162 23.23 -22.05 -5.65
CA GLU A 162 22.84 -22.63 -4.35
C GLU A 162 21.56 -21.97 -3.83
N GLU A 163 20.68 -22.75 -3.18
CA GLU A 163 19.48 -22.21 -2.53
C GLU A 163 19.71 -22.15 -1.01
N ARG A 164 19.69 -20.92 -0.47
CA ARG A 164 19.84 -20.63 0.95
C ARG A 164 18.47 -20.42 1.59
N VAL A 165 18.34 -20.87 2.84
CA VAL A 165 17.11 -20.81 3.62
C VAL A 165 17.37 -19.96 4.88
N LEU A 166 16.43 -19.07 5.18
CA LEU A 166 16.38 -18.32 6.44
C LEU A 166 15.00 -18.42 7.07
N ALA A 167 14.91 -18.09 8.36
CA ALA A 167 13.65 -17.95 9.07
C ALA A 167 13.50 -16.50 9.55
N SER A 168 12.36 -15.90 9.26
CA SER A 168 12.02 -14.52 9.61
C SER A 168 10.67 -14.47 10.35
N THR A 169 10.37 -13.33 10.96
CA THR A 169 9.13 -13.08 11.71
C THR A 169 8.35 -11.95 11.07
N GLN A 170 7.02 -12.09 11.05
CA GLN A 170 6.06 -11.05 10.71
C GLN A 170 4.80 -11.30 11.54
N PHE A 171 4.57 -10.48 12.56
CA PHE A 171 3.56 -10.74 13.58
C PHE A 171 2.35 -9.81 13.55
N GLU A 172 2.43 -8.65 12.90
CA GLU A 172 1.25 -7.80 12.75
C GLU A 172 0.21 -8.42 11.81
N PRO A 173 -1.10 -8.33 12.12
CA PRO A 173 -1.68 -7.82 13.37
C PRO A 173 -1.79 -8.87 14.49
N THR A 174 -2.00 -10.14 14.16
CA THR A 174 -2.37 -11.19 15.12
C THR A 174 -1.64 -12.50 14.84
N SER A 175 -0.33 -12.44 14.58
CA SER A 175 0.49 -13.58 14.15
C SER A 175 1.63 -13.93 15.12
N ALA A 176 1.87 -13.17 16.20
CA ALA A 176 2.82 -13.59 17.25
C ALA A 176 2.37 -14.90 17.92
N ARG A 177 1.05 -15.08 18.10
CA ARG A 177 0.40 -16.33 18.52
C ARG A 177 0.73 -17.57 17.67
N ALA A 178 1.25 -17.40 16.46
CA ALA A 178 1.70 -18.47 15.56
C ALA A 178 3.21 -18.77 15.68
N ALA A 179 3.93 -18.07 16.55
CA ALA A 179 5.34 -18.31 16.87
C ALA A 179 5.55 -18.68 18.34
N PHE A 180 4.75 -18.11 19.26
CA PHE A 180 4.75 -18.48 20.68
C PHE A 180 3.39 -18.15 21.33
N PRO A 181 2.94 -18.92 22.35
CA PRO A 181 1.69 -18.61 23.04
C PRO A 181 1.82 -17.30 23.83
N CYS A 182 0.90 -16.36 23.62
CA CYS A 182 0.98 -15.02 24.23
C CYS A 182 -0.38 -14.32 24.33
N PHE A 183 -0.44 -13.24 25.11
CA PHE A 183 -1.61 -12.36 25.19
C PHE A 183 -1.64 -11.43 23.97
N ASP A 184 -1.94 -11.99 22.81
CA ASP A 184 -1.70 -11.36 21.50
C ASP A 184 -2.75 -10.29 21.13
N GLU A 185 -2.75 -9.18 21.87
CA GLU A 185 -3.49 -7.93 21.60
C GLU A 185 -2.60 -6.71 21.94
N PRO A 186 -2.67 -5.58 21.20
CA PRO A 186 -1.70 -4.49 21.34
C PRO A 186 -1.66 -3.81 22.71
N ALA A 187 -2.73 -3.85 23.50
CA ALA A 187 -2.81 -3.30 24.85
C ALA A 187 -2.00 -4.09 25.90
N PHE A 188 -1.71 -5.39 25.69
CA PHE A 188 -0.96 -6.23 26.64
C PHE A 188 0.57 -6.04 26.51
N LYS A 189 1.02 -4.78 26.49
CA LYS A 189 2.44 -4.42 26.39
C LYS A 189 3.26 -5.01 27.54
N ALA A 190 4.40 -5.63 27.23
CA ALA A 190 5.29 -6.29 28.17
C ALA A 190 6.78 -6.13 27.77
N ASN A 191 7.69 -6.47 28.68
CA ASN A 191 9.11 -6.65 28.36
C ASN A 191 9.37 -8.06 27.80
N PHE A 192 10.34 -8.20 26.89
CA PHE A 192 10.73 -9.49 26.31
C PHE A 192 12.24 -9.71 26.47
N THR A 193 12.64 -10.89 26.97
CA THR A 193 14.02 -11.38 26.90
C THR A 193 14.05 -12.57 25.95
N ILE A 194 14.82 -12.46 24.86
CA ILE A 194 14.78 -13.40 23.74
C ILE A 194 16.10 -14.18 23.68
N HIS A 195 16.00 -15.50 23.57
CA HIS A 195 17.11 -16.43 23.38
C HIS A 195 16.87 -17.21 22.08
N ILE A 196 17.86 -17.27 21.20
CA ILE A 196 17.77 -17.99 19.92
C ILE A 196 18.86 -19.06 19.85
N ARG A 197 18.47 -20.31 19.61
CA ARG A 197 19.41 -21.41 19.35
C ARG A 197 19.54 -21.67 17.87
N ARG A 198 20.78 -21.77 17.39
CA ARG A 198 21.12 -21.92 15.98
C ARG A 198 22.39 -22.74 15.77
N GLU A 199 22.56 -23.24 14.57
CA GLU A 199 23.81 -23.81 14.07
C GLU A 199 24.90 -22.72 13.91
N SER A 200 26.18 -23.14 13.86
CA SER A 200 27.34 -22.25 13.72
C SER A 200 27.35 -21.41 12.44
N ARG A 201 26.82 -21.94 11.32
CA ARG A 201 26.80 -21.28 9.99
C ARG A 201 25.82 -20.12 9.89
N HIS A 202 24.81 -20.06 10.75
CA HIS A 202 23.83 -18.98 10.78
C HIS A 202 24.21 -17.96 11.85
N MET A 203 23.79 -16.72 11.70
CA MET A 203 23.68 -15.73 12.77
C MET A 203 22.22 -15.60 13.22
N SER A 204 21.98 -14.86 14.30
CA SER A 204 20.63 -14.38 14.65
C SER A 204 20.66 -12.92 15.08
N ILE A 205 19.56 -12.23 14.80
CA ILE A 205 19.26 -10.85 15.22
C ILE A 205 17.82 -10.79 15.76
N SER A 206 17.57 -9.84 16.64
CA SER A 206 16.27 -9.61 17.30
C SER A 206 16.13 -8.12 17.66
N ASN A 207 15.04 -7.72 18.31
CA ASN A 207 14.75 -6.32 18.69
C ASN A 207 15.93 -5.61 19.38
N MET A 208 16.56 -6.28 20.35
CA MET A 208 17.64 -5.73 21.17
C MET A 208 19.04 -6.16 20.68
N PRO A 209 20.14 -5.54 21.16
CA PRO A 209 21.48 -6.06 20.95
C PRO A 209 21.67 -7.46 21.52
N LYS A 210 22.61 -8.21 20.96
CA LYS A 210 23.06 -9.49 21.52
C LYS A 210 24.06 -9.25 22.66
N LEU A 211 23.71 -9.67 23.86
CA LEU A 211 24.59 -9.58 25.04
C LEU A 211 25.74 -10.59 24.98
N ARG A 212 25.46 -11.81 24.51
CA ARG A 212 26.45 -12.90 24.37
C ARG A 212 25.95 -14.05 23.52
N THR A 213 26.89 -14.90 23.11
CA THR A 213 26.64 -16.22 22.52
C THR A 213 27.18 -17.29 23.48
N LEU A 214 26.41 -18.33 23.79
CA LEU A 214 26.85 -19.51 24.52
C LEU A 214 27.00 -20.69 23.56
N SER A 215 28.04 -21.52 23.73
CA SER A 215 28.19 -22.79 22.98
C SER A 215 27.55 -23.92 23.78
N LEU A 216 26.80 -24.79 23.09
CA LEU A 216 26.06 -25.91 23.69
C LEU A 216 26.69 -27.28 23.35
N PRO A 217 26.44 -28.34 24.14
CA PRO A 217 27.12 -29.64 24.00
C PRO A 217 26.81 -30.42 22.70
N ASP A 218 25.80 -29.98 21.94
CA ASP A 218 25.32 -30.54 20.68
C ASP A 218 25.91 -29.82 19.44
N GLY A 219 26.76 -28.82 19.64
CA GLY A 219 27.32 -27.99 18.57
C GLY A 219 26.44 -26.79 18.16
N LEU A 220 25.29 -26.61 18.83
CA LEU A 220 24.49 -25.39 18.68
C LEU A 220 25.06 -24.23 19.49
N TYR A 221 24.57 -23.04 19.19
CA TYR A 221 24.90 -21.79 19.86
C TYR A 221 23.61 -21.11 20.31
N GLU A 222 23.54 -20.71 21.59
CA GLU A 222 22.45 -19.90 22.13
C GLU A 222 22.88 -18.42 22.16
N ASP A 223 22.33 -17.63 21.24
CA ASP A 223 22.40 -16.18 21.27
C ASP A 223 21.42 -15.64 22.32
N GLN A 224 21.90 -14.82 23.25
CA GLN A 224 21.08 -14.19 24.29
C GLN A 224 21.03 -12.67 24.05
N PHE A 225 19.82 -12.15 23.80
CA PHE A 225 19.56 -10.73 23.56
C PHE A 225 19.22 -10.00 24.86
N ASP A 226 19.41 -8.69 24.87
CA ASP A 226 19.01 -7.86 26.01
C ASP A 226 17.48 -7.80 26.16
N VAL A 227 17.00 -7.32 27.32
CA VAL A 227 15.57 -7.17 27.58
C VAL A 227 15.01 -5.94 26.84
N THR A 228 13.89 -6.12 26.12
CA THR A 228 13.21 -5.01 25.45
C THR A 228 12.66 -4.00 26.45
N VAL A 229 12.40 -2.79 25.98
CA VAL A 229 11.41 -1.89 26.60
C VAL A 229 10.01 -2.53 26.59
N LYS A 230 9.05 -1.90 27.29
CA LYS A 230 7.68 -2.39 27.37
C LYS A 230 6.95 -2.14 26.03
N MET A 231 6.65 -3.20 25.28
CA MET A 231 6.12 -3.15 23.91
C MET A 231 5.06 -4.22 23.63
N SER A 232 4.32 -4.10 22.53
CA SER A 232 3.25 -5.02 22.14
C SER A 232 3.78 -6.32 21.52
N THR A 233 2.99 -7.40 21.55
CA THR A 233 3.40 -8.73 21.02
C THR A 233 3.73 -8.71 19.53
N TYR A 234 3.00 -7.92 18.75
CA TYR A 234 3.15 -7.83 17.29
C TYR A 234 4.50 -7.23 16.85
N LEU A 235 5.22 -6.56 17.77
CA LEU A 235 6.52 -5.93 17.53
C LEU A 235 7.72 -6.82 17.89
N VAL A 236 7.48 -8.03 18.40
CA VAL A 236 8.55 -8.99 18.68
C VAL A 236 9.12 -9.50 17.36
N ALA A 237 10.42 -9.35 17.16
CA ALA A 237 11.08 -9.83 15.94
C ALA A 237 12.35 -10.62 16.25
N PHE A 238 12.56 -11.68 15.49
CA PHE A 238 13.81 -12.43 15.42
C PHE A 238 13.98 -13.06 14.03
N ILE A 239 15.22 -13.08 13.56
CA ILE A 239 15.63 -13.61 12.25
C ILE A 239 16.84 -14.53 12.45
N VAL A 240 16.85 -15.67 11.76
CA VAL A 240 17.99 -16.59 11.70
C VAL A 240 18.38 -16.82 10.24
N CYS A 241 19.58 -16.38 9.88
CA CYS A 241 20.03 -16.22 8.49
C CYS A 241 21.57 -16.22 8.40
N ASP A 242 22.11 -16.01 7.19
CA ASP A 242 23.54 -15.87 6.86
C ASP A 242 23.84 -14.49 6.20
N PHE A 243 23.08 -13.46 6.58
CA PHE A 243 23.21 -12.10 6.05
C PHE A 243 24.53 -11.41 6.43
N LEU A 244 24.91 -10.41 5.63
CA LEU A 244 25.93 -9.41 5.99
C LEU A 244 25.26 -8.11 6.44
N SER A 245 26.03 -7.23 7.06
CA SER A 245 25.59 -5.89 7.50
C SER A 245 26.61 -4.80 7.18
N ILE A 246 26.11 -3.57 7.07
CA ILE A 246 26.89 -2.34 7.17
C ILE A 246 26.26 -1.43 8.23
N SER A 247 27.08 -0.75 9.02
CA SER A 247 26.62 -0.03 10.22
C SER A 247 27.20 1.37 10.34
N ARG A 248 26.47 2.28 11.01
CA ARG A 248 26.91 3.64 11.35
C ARG A 248 26.12 4.15 12.56
N HIS A 249 26.79 4.90 13.43
CA HIS A 249 26.11 5.56 14.54
C HIS A 249 25.44 6.87 14.09
N THR A 250 24.29 7.21 14.69
CA THR A 250 23.64 8.53 14.59
C THR A 250 24.41 9.59 15.38
N GLN A 251 24.06 10.87 15.25
CA GLN A 251 24.64 11.93 16.10
C GLN A 251 24.28 11.73 17.58
N HIS A 252 23.11 11.15 17.84
CA HIS A 252 22.65 10.75 19.17
C HIS A 252 23.28 9.42 19.69
N GLY A 253 24.10 8.74 18.88
CA GLY A 253 24.89 7.58 19.28
C GLY A 253 24.19 6.22 19.14
N VAL A 254 23.02 6.15 18.49
CA VAL A 254 22.32 4.89 18.18
C VAL A 254 23.04 4.20 17.02
N GLU A 255 23.35 2.90 17.14
CA GLU A 255 23.93 2.15 16.02
C GLU A 255 22.84 1.74 15.00
N ILE A 256 22.85 2.34 13.82
CA ILE A 256 22.05 1.90 12.67
C ILE A 256 22.81 0.79 11.94
N SER A 257 22.14 -0.33 11.64
CA SER A 257 22.70 -1.40 10.79
C SER A 257 21.74 -1.81 9.69
N VAL A 258 22.21 -1.89 8.44
CA VAL A 258 21.40 -2.42 7.33
C VAL A 258 21.89 -3.82 6.98
N TYR A 259 20.99 -4.80 7.02
CA TYR A 259 21.22 -6.22 6.77
C TYR A 259 20.68 -6.67 5.42
N ALA A 260 21.45 -7.49 4.70
CA ALA A 260 21.04 -8.07 3.42
C ALA A 260 21.76 -9.40 3.14
N VAL A 261 21.25 -10.16 2.16
CA VAL A 261 21.98 -11.32 1.61
C VAL A 261 23.38 -10.91 1.14
N PRO A 262 24.43 -11.76 1.29
CA PRO A 262 25.82 -11.35 1.09
C PRO A 262 26.11 -10.68 -0.26
N GLU A 263 25.50 -11.16 -1.35
CA GLU A 263 25.72 -10.66 -2.71
C GLU A 263 25.04 -9.31 -3.01
N LYS A 264 24.22 -8.78 -2.08
CA LYS A 264 23.48 -7.52 -2.26
C LYS A 264 23.85 -6.44 -1.24
N ILE A 265 24.74 -6.72 -0.27
CA ILE A 265 25.06 -5.77 0.81
C ILE A 265 25.60 -4.42 0.31
N GLU A 266 26.24 -4.39 -0.86
CA GLU A 266 26.73 -3.14 -1.47
C GLU A 266 25.59 -2.17 -1.84
N GLN A 267 24.37 -2.67 -2.07
CA GLN A 267 23.15 -1.88 -2.37
C GLN A 267 22.52 -1.26 -1.10
N ALA A 268 23.00 -1.59 0.10
CA ALA A 268 22.44 -1.11 1.37
C ALA A 268 22.89 0.31 1.75
N LYS A 269 23.93 0.85 1.11
CA LYS A 269 24.61 2.10 1.52
C LYS A 269 23.68 3.31 1.54
N PHE A 270 22.79 3.42 0.55
CA PHE A 270 21.80 4.50 0.48
C PHE A 270 20.79 4.43 1.63
N ALA A 271 20.30 3.23 1.97
CA ALA A 271 19.39 3.05 3.10
C ALA A 271 20.04 3.40 4.44
N LEU A 272 21.32 3.05 4.63
CA LEU A 272 22.09 3.45 5.82
C LEU A 272 22.26 4.98 5.90
N ASP A 273 22.55 5.64 4.79
CA ASP A 273 22.64 7.11 4.71
C ASP A 273 21.29 7.81 4.98
N ALA A 274 20.18 7.23 4.53
CA ALA A 274 18.83 7.75 4.75
C ALA A 274 18.37 7.53 6.19
N ALA A 275 18.49 6.30 6.71
CA ALA A 275 18.03 5.92 8.05
C ALA A 275 18.73 6.69 9.16
N VAL A 276 20.05 6.94 9.05
CA VAL A 276 20.79 7.77 10.01
C VAL A 276 20.23 9.19 10.07
N LYS A 277 19.98 9.82 8.90
CA LYS A 277 19.41 11.18 8.83
C LYS A 277 17.99 11.25 9.36
N LEU A 278 17.17 10.26 9.03
CA LEU A 278 15.75 10.21 9.42
C LEU A 278 15.59 9.95 10.92
N LEU A 279 16.42 9.10 11.53
CA LEU A 279 16.39 8.90 12.98
C LEU A 279 16.90 10.13 13.75
N ASP A 280 18.02 10.75 13.33
CA ASP A 280 18.46 12.02 13.91
C ASP A 280 17.38 13.12 13.77
N PHE A 281 16.70 13.18 12.62
CA PHE A 281 15.56 14.10 12.43
C PHE A 281 14.41 13.81 13.40
N TYR A 282 14.03 12.54 13.62
CA TYR A 282 12.92 12.22 14.52
C TYR A 282 13.26 12.45 16.00
N ASP A 283 14.50 12.19 16.42
CA ASP A 283 15.01 12.57 17.75
C ASP A 283 14.85 14.09 17.98
N ASP A 284 15.39 14.92 17.08
CA ASP A 284 15.32 16.39 17.11
C ASP A 284 13.88 16.92 16.95
N TYR A 285 13.06 16.26 16.12
CA TYR A 285 11.72 16.72 15.80
C TYR A 285 10.75 16.41 16.95
N PHE A 286 10.80 15.22 17.56
CA PHE A 286 9.91 14.88 18.65
C PHE A 286 10.39 15.33 20.03
N ASP A 287 11.67 15.74 20.18
CA ASP A 287 12.28 16.07 21.49
C ASP A 287 12.14 14.87 22.47
N ILE A 288 12.22 13.65 21.90
CA ILE A 288 12.13 12.35 22.56
C ILE A 288 13.16 11.45 21.86
N PRO A 289 14.30 11.11 22.50
CA PRO A 289 15.30 10.28 21.87
C PRO A 289 14.79 8.84 21.68
N TYR A 290 15.19 8.22 20.57
CA TYR A 290 14.98 6.81 20.30
C TYR A 290 15.57 5.95 21.43
N PRO A 291 14.78 5.08 22.09
CA PRO A 291 15.15 4.54 23.39
C PRO A 291 16.00 3.25 23.35
N LEU A 292 16.28 2.68 22.18
CA LEU A 292 17.10 1.48 22.05
C LEU A 292 18.51 1.84 21.57
N PRO A 293 19.57 1.11 21.98
CA PRO A 293 20.95 1.44 21.60
C PRO A 293 21.29 1.16 20.12
N LYS A 294 20.42 0.47 19.38
CA LYS A 294 20.59 0.14 17.95
C LYS A 294 19.25 0.07 17.23
N GLN A 295 19.26 0.28 15.92
CA GLN A 295 18.12 0.06 15.02
C GLN A 295 18.59 -0.66 13.74
N ASP A 296 18.09 -1.88 13.54
CA ASP A 296 18.41 -2.69 12.36
C ASP A 296 17.35 -2.53 11.27
N LEU A 297 17.78 -2.52 10.01
CA LEU A 297 16.93 -2.52 8.81
C LEU A 297 17.28 -3.77 7.98
N ALA A 298 16.39 -4.76 7.88
CA ALA A 298 16.69 -6.03 7.22
C ALA A 298 15.92 -6.21 5.90
N ALA A 299 16.64 -6.39 4.79
CA ALA A 299 16.07 -6.73 3.48
C ALA A 299 15.75 -8.23 3.41
N ILE A 300 14.47 -8.59 3.51
CA ILE A 300 14.00 -9.98 3.49
C ILE A 300 13.70 -10.41 2.04
N PRO A 301 14.22 -11.55 1.57
CA PRO A 301 13.98 -12.05 0.21
C PRO A 301 12.53 -12.44 -0.10
N ASP A 302 11.73 -12.78 0.91
CA ASP A 302 10.28 -13.07 0.80
C ASP A 302 9.52 -12.29 1.87
N PHE A 303 8.69 -11.32 1.46
CA PHE A 303 7.98 -10.44 2.36
C PHE A 303 6.65 -9.95 1.74
N GLN A 304 5.56 -9.94 2.51
CA GLN A 304 4.21 -9.65 1.97
C GLN A 304 3.95 -8.14 1.82
N SER A 305 4.13 -7.36 2.89
CA SER A 305 3.91 -5.91 2.91
C SER A 305 5.04 -5.15 2.19
N GLY A 306 5.11 -3.82 2.33
CA GLY A 306 6.29 -3.05 1.93
C GLY A 306 7.45 -3.25 2.91
N ALA A 307 7.17 -2.97 4.18
CA ALA A 307 8.02 -3.21 5.35
C ALA A 307 7.15 -3.47 6.61
N MET A 308 7.73 -3.37 7.81
CA MET A 308 7.12 -3.64 9.13
C MET A 308 8.02 -3.07 10.25
N GLU A 309 7.43 -2.42 11.26
CA GLU A 309 8.16 -1.46 12.09
C GLU A 309 8.97 -2.05 13.26
N ASN A 310 9.10 -3.38 13.36
CA ASN A 310 9.41 -4.09 14.61
C ASN A 310 10.54 -3.42 15.41
N TRP A 311 10.30 -3.09 16.68
CA TRP A 311 11.14 -2.12 17.40
C TRP A 311 12.61 -2.55 17.45
N GLY A 312 13.50 -1.78 16.82
CA GLY A 312 14.93 -2.11 16.71
C GLY A 312 15.31 -3.14 15.64
N LEU A 313 14.36 -3.75 14.94
CA LEU A 313 14.56 -4.69 13.83
C LEU A 313 13.45 -4.55 12.77
N THR A 314 13.44 -3.40 12.10
CA THR A 314 12.54 -3.10 10.97
C THR A 314 12.85 -4.03 9.78
N THR A 315 11.84 -4.59 9.14
CA THR A 315 11.99 -5.61 8.07
C THR A 315 11.31 -5.17 6.79
N TYR A 316 11.99 -5.33 5.64
CA TYR A 316 11.60 -4.74 4.35
C TYR A 316 11.59 -5.80 3.24
N ARG A 317 10.75 -5.61 2.21
CA ARG A 317 11.06 -6.19 0.88
C ARG A 317 12.41 -5.66 0.40
N GLU A 318 13.19 -6.47 -0.31
CA GLU A 318 14.43 -6.00 -0.97
C GLU A 318 14.22 -4.72 -1.82
N SER A 319 13.08 -4.60 -2.51
CA SER A 319 12.72 -3.43 -3.33
C SER A 319 12.41 -2.16 -2.54
N ALA A 320 12.21 -2.27 -1.23
CA ALA A 320 11.91 -1.15 -0.33
C ALA A 320 13.14 -0.66 0.46
N LEU A 321 14.32 -1.32 0.29
CA LEU A 321 15.53 -1.01 1.04
C LEU A 321 16.81 -0.96 0.19
N LEU A 322 16.93 -1.79 -0.85
CA LEU A 322 18.18 -1.94 -1.61
C LEU A 322 18.19 -1.05 -2.86
N PHE A 323 19.20 -0.19 -2.97
CA PHE A 323 19.34 0.79 -4.04
C PHE A 323 20.71 0.70 -4.73
N ASP A 324 20.71 0.63 -6.06
CA ASP A 324 21.92 0.68 -6.87
C ASP A 324 21.94 1.96 -7.74
N PRO A 325 22.96 2.84 -7.63
CA PRO A 325 23.04 4.10 -8.38
C PRO A 325 23.05 3.97 -9.91
N HIS A 326 23.29 2.78 -10.46
CA HIS A 326 23.33 2.50 -11.90
C HIS A 326 22.14 1.64 -12.37
N LYS A 327 21.41 0.98 -11.46
CA LYS A 327 20.30 0.03 -11.75
C LYS A 327 18.99 0.36 -11.02
N SER A 328 18.87 1.53 -10.40
CA SER A 328 17.65 2.05 -9.77
C SER A 328 17.28 3.42 -10.35
N SER A 329 15.97 3.70 -10.51
CA SER A 329 15.43 4.95 -11.05
C SER A 329 15.26 6.04 -9.97
N ALA A 330 14.86 7.24 -10.39
CA ALA A 330 14.45 8.29 -9.44
C ALA A 330 13.26 7.85 -8.56
N SER A 331 12.32 7.08 -9.13
CA SER A 331 11.15 6.56 -8.41
C SER A 331 11.52 5.49 -7.39
N ASP A 332 12.52 4.65 -7.69
CA ASP A 332 13.06 3.68 -6.73
C ASP A 332 13.70 4.42 -5.53
N LYS A 333 14.51 5.46 -5.79
CA LYS A 333 15.12 6.28 -4.72
C LYS A 333 14.05 6.91 -3.83
N LEU A 334 13.00 7.51 -4.43
CA LEU A 334 11.90 8.11 -3.71
C LEU A 334 11.18 7.08 -2.83
N GLY A 335 10.71 5.97 -3.40
CA GLY A 335 9.98 4.93 -2.67
C GLY A 335 10.77 4.33 -1.50
N ILE A 336 12.07 4.05 -1.69
CA ILE A 336 12.95 3.56 -0.61
C ILE A 336 13.10 4.62 0.50
N THR A 337 13.22 5.91 0.16
CA THR A 337 13.34 6.98 1.16
C THR A 337 12.04 7.13 1.98
N MET A 338 10.90 7.09 1.31
CA MET A 338 9.57 7.21 1.94
C MET A 338 9.29 6.01 2.87
N ILE A 339 9.54 4.77 2.43
CA ILE A 339 9.32 3.60 3.30
C ILE A 339 10.26 3.61 4.51
N ILE A 340 11.55 3.96 4.37
CA ILE A 340 12.45 4.12 5.52
C ILE A 340 11.92 5.21 6.48
N ALA A 341 11.33 6.28 5.96
CA ALA A 341 10.74 7.33 6.79
C ALA A 341 9.47 6.87 7.53
N HIS A 342 8.63 6.02 6.93
CA HIS A 342 7.44 5.39 7.53
C HIS A 342 7.85 4.48 8.70
N GLU A 343 8.74 3.51 8.45
CA GLU A 343 9.24 2.57 9.48
C GLU A 343 9.92 3.26 10.67
N LEU A 344 10.61 4.38 10.41
CA LEU A 344 11.26 5.15 11.46
C LEU A 344 10.29 6.09 12.20
N ALA A 345 9.23 6.58 11.57
CA ALA A 345 8.15 7.33 12.25
C ALA A 345 7.42 6.44 13.28
N HIS A 346 7.17 5.17 12.92
CA HIS A 346 6.51 4.21 13.79
C HIS A 346 7.25 3.91 15.09
N GLN A 347 8.57 4.17 15.16
CA GLN A 347 9.33 4.04 16.42
C GLN A 347 8.77 4.97 17.52
N TRP A 348 8.06 6.04 17.14
CA TRP A 348 7.22 6.86 18.01
C TRP A 348 5.72 6.55 17.86
N PHE A 349 5.20 6.51 16.62
CA PHE A 349 3.78 6.28 16.28
C PHE A 349 3.48 4.81 15.92
N GLY A 350 3.53 3.95 16.91
CA GLY A 350 3.28 2.51 16.79
C GLY A 350 3.99 1.75 17.91
N ASN A 351 5.26 2.06 18.13
CA ASN A 351 6.10 1.37 19.11
C ASN A 351 6.02 2.02 20.50
N LEU A 352 6.45 3.29 20.59
CA LEU A 352 6.43 4.05 21.84
C LEU A 352 4.99 4.31 22.32
N VAL A 353 4.14 4.82 21.44
CA VAL A 353 2.69 4.98 21.66
C VAL A 353 1.97 4.15 20.59
N THR A 354 0.99 3.36 21.00
CA THR A 354 0.28 2.38 20.15
C THR A 354 -1.22 2.57 20.34
N MET A 355 -2.05 2.30 19.33
CA MET A 355 -3.50 2.14 19.55
C MET A 355 -3.82 1.10 20.64
N GLU A 356 -4.90 1.30 21.40
CA GLU A 356 -5.37 0.33 22.40
C GLU A 356 -6.00 -0.91 21.76
N TRP A 357 -6.64 -0.73 20.60
CA TRP A 357 -7.15 -1.80 19.76
C TRP A 357 -7.20 -1.35 18.29
N TRP A 358 -7.26 -2.32 17.38
CA TRP A 358 -7.16 -2.14 15.93
C TRP A 358 -8.24 -1.24 15.29
N ASN A 359 -9.32 -0.91 16.03
CA ASN A 359 -10.28 0.11 15.58
C ASN A 359 -9.65 1.50 15.40
N ASP A 360 -8.54 1.80 16.08
CA ASP A 360 -7.81 3.06 16.00
C ASP A 360 -6.42 2.87 15.35
N LEU A 361 -6.24 1.88 14.47
CA LEU A 361 -4.97 1.60 13.75
C LEU A 361 -4.39 2.84 13.06
N TRP A 362 -5.24 3.73 12.54
CA TRP A 362 -4.83 4.99 11.92
C TRP A 362 -3.97 5.90 12.84
N LEU A 363 -4.02 5.72 14.17
CA LEU A 363 -3.13 6.41 15.12
C LEU A 363 -1.66 5.98 14.98
N ASN A 364 -1.41 4.79 14.44
CA ASN A 364 -0.09 4.39 13.94
C ASN A 364 0.04 4.86 12.48
N GLU A 365 -0.82 4.33 11.60
CA GLU A 365 -0.57 4.30 10.16
C GLU A 365 -0.76 5.64 9.45
N GLY A 366 -1.82 6.37 9.80
CA GLY A 366 -2.05 7.73 9.30
C GLY A 366 -0.97 8.70 9.78
N PHE A 367 -0.41 8.48 10.97
CA PHE A 367 0.71 9.25 11.49
C PHE A 367 2.04 8.92 10.81
N ALA A 368 2.37 7.64 10.63
CA ALA A 368 3.58 7.23 9.94
C ALA A 368 3.56 7.71 8.47
N LYS A 369 2.45 7.47 7.75
CA LYS A 369 2.22 7.96 6.39
C LYS A 369 2.34 9.47 6.28
N PHE A 370 1.78 10.22 7.24
CA PHE A 370 1.92 11.68 7.30
C PHE A 370 3.36 12.13 7.57
N MET A 371 4.07 11.45 8.47
CA MET A 371 5.45 11.80 8.85
C MET A 371 6.47 11.47 7.76
N GLU A 372 6.18 10.59 6.79
CA GLU A 372 6.98 10.46 5.55
C GLU A 372 7.20 11.83 4.89
N PHE A 373 6.11 12.56 4.61
CA PHE A 373 6.17 13.83 3.89
C PHE A 373 6.82 14.93 4.74
N VAL A 374 6.53 14.98 6.04
CA VAL A 374 7.12 15.96 6.97
C VAL A 374 8.63 15.75 7.13
N SER A 375 9.09 14.50 7.25
CA SER A 375 10.52 14.20 7.44
C SER A 375 11.31 14.30 6.14
N VAL A 376 10.84 13.66 5.07
CA VAL A 376 11.60 13.56 3.81
C VAL A 376 11.71 14.92 3.10
N ASN A 377 10.73 15.83 3.26
CA ASN A 377 10.87 17.20 2.76
C ASN A 377 11.99 17.98 3.48
N ILE A 378 12.31 17.62 4.72
CA ILE A 378 13.35 18.28 5.53
C ILE A 378 14.71 17.58 5.37
N THR A 379 14.78 16.24 5.37
CA THR A 379 16.05 15.49 5.23
C THR A 379 16.54 15.38 3.78
N ASN A 380 15.60 15.44 2.83
CA ASN A 380 15.81 15.17 1.41
C ASN A 380 14.95 16.09 0.50
N PRO A 381 15.03 17.42 0.63
CA PRO A 381 14.26 18.36 -0.20
C PRO A 381 14.52 18.22 -1.71
N GLU A 382 15.59 17.54 -2.13
CA GLU A 382 15.83 17.23 -3.55
C GLU A 382 14.81 16.24 -4.15
N LEU A 383 14.00 15.58 -3.31
CA LEU A 383 12.95 14.65 -3.72
C LEU A 383 11.59 15.33 -3.95
N GLN A 384 11.39 16.57 -3.47
CA GLN A 384 10.16 17.39 -3.68
C GLN A 384 8.85 16.69 -3.24
N VAL A 385 8.86 16.00 -2.09
CA VAL A 385 7.78 15.06 -1.73
C VAL A 385 6.40 15.71 -1.51
N GLU A 386 6.33 16.99 -1.14
CA GLU A 386 5.06 17.71 -0.91
C GLU A 386 4.16 17.78 -2.16
N ASP A 387 4.75 17.80 -3.38
CA ASP A 387 3.97 17.76 -4.62
C ASP A 387 3.10 16.49 -4.70
N TYR A 388 3.61 15.35 -4.21
CA TYR A 388 3.01 14.02 -4.35
C TYR A 388 1.95 13.72 -3.27
N PHE A 389 1.82 14.54 -2.23
CA PHE A 389 0.91 14.28 -1.12
C PHE A 389 -0.57 14.22 -1.55
N LEU A 390 -0.95 15.04 -2.53
CA LEU A 390 -2.31 15.09 -3.06
C LEU A 390 -2.77 13.80 -3.75
N GLU A 391 -1.83 12.98 -4.27
CA GLU A 391 -2.13 11.71 -4.93
C GLU A 391 -2.74 10.72 -3.91
N LYS A 392 -2.15 10.64 -2.72
CA LYS A 392 -2.64 9.88 -1.56
C LYS A 392 -4.09 10.27 -1.21
N CYS A 393 -4.37 11.58 -1.17
CA CYS A 393 -5.71 12.06 -0.85
C CYS A 393 -6.75 11.71 -1.93
N PHE A 394 -6.36 11.64 -3.21
CA PHE A 394 -7.27 11.20 -4.28
C PHE A 394 -7.48 9.68 -4.30
N GLU A 395 -6.44 8.88 -4.05
CA GLU A 395 -6.55 7.42 -3.91
C GLU A 395 -7.52 7.05 -2.78
N ALA A 396 -7.35 7.66 -1.60
CA ALA A 396 -8.30 7.51 -0.49
C ALA A 396 -9.72 7.96 -0.85
N MET A 397 -9.89 9.07 -1.59
CA MET A 397 -11.21 9.54 -2.01
C MET A 397 -11.91 8.59 -3.00
N ASP A 398 -11.18 7.85 -3.84
CA ASP A 398 -11.80 6.89 -4.77
C ASP A 398 -12.37 5.65 -4.07
N VAL A 399 -11.86 5.27 -2.89
CA VAL A 399 -12.49 4.28 -2.00
C VAL A 399 -13.59 4.93 -1.14
N ASP A 400 -13.31 6.09 -0.55
CA ASP A 400 -14.17 6.71 0.47
C ASP A 400 -15.45 7.36 -0.09
N CYS A 401 -15.52 7.55 -1.41
CA CYS A 401 -16.74 7.97 -2.11
C CYS A 401 -17.78 6.85 -2.35
N LEU A 402 -17.52 5.63 -1.88
CA LEU A 402 -18.40 4.47 -2.00
C LEU A 402 -19.28 4.30 -0.74
N SER A 403 -20.38 3.54 -0.85
CA SER A 403 -21.19 3.14 0.32
C SER A 403 -20.51 2.07 1.17
N SER A 404 -19.54 1.36 0.61
CA SER A 404 -18.74 0.31 1.27
C SER A 404 -17.45 0.78 1.97
N SER A 405 -17.24 2.09 2.05
CA SER A 405 -16.21 2.70 2.91
C SER A 405 -16.50 2.46 4.41
N HIS A 406 -15.68 3.03 5.29
CA HIS A 406 -15.91 3.09 6.73
C HIS A 406 -15.36 4.39 7.33
N PRO A 407 -15.78 4.74 8.56
CA PRO A 407 -15.08 5.75 9.33
C PRO A 407 -13.63 5.33 9.58
N VAL A 408 -12.73 6.31 9.71
CA VAL A 408 -11.29 6.09 9.96
C VAL A 408 -11.06 5.35 11.29
N SER A 409 -11.98 5.51 12.24
CA SER A 409 -12.09 4.67 13.43
C SER A 409 -13.38 3.86 13.39
N THR A 410 -13.27 2.53 13.27
CA THR A 410 -14.44 1.64 13.16
C THR A 410 -14.24 0.32 13.92
N PRO A 411 -15.29 -0.25 14.56
CA PRO A 411 -15.14 -1.49 15.33
C PRO A 411 -14.78 -2.71 14.48
N VAL A 412 -13.74 -3.44 14.91
CA VAL A 412 -13.31 -4.73 14.36
C VAL A 412 -13.07 -5.73 15.49
N GLU A 413 -13.32 -7.02 15.28
CA GLU A 413 -13.06 -8.08 16.28
C GLU A 413 -12.15 -9.20 15.75
N ASN A 414 -12.40 -9.72 14.54
CA ASN A 414 -11.70 -10.90 14.04
C ASN A 414 -10.46 -10.60 13.18
N PRO A 415 -9.49 -11.53 13.04
CA PRO A 415 -8.24 -11.29 12.30
C PRO A 415 -8.41 -10.81 10.85
N ALA A 416 -9.46 -11.23 10.14
CA ALA A 416 -9.70 -10.75 8.78
C ALA A 416 -10.22 -9.30 8.79
N GLN A 417 -11.17 -8.96 9.66
CA GLN A 417 -11.62 -7.57 9.87
C GLN A 417 -10.48 -6.65 10.31
N ILE A 418 -9.56 -7.17 11.14
CA ILE A 418 -8.37 -6.44 11.57
C ILE A 418 -7.41 -6.22 10.39
N GLN A 419 -7.18 -7.23 9.53
CA GLN A 419 -6.40 -7.04 8.30
C GLN A 419 -7.07 -6.07 7.31
N GLU A 420 -8.40 -6.00 7.27
CA GLU A 420 -9.14 -5.02 6.45
C GLU A 420 -8.99 -3.57 6.91
N MET A 421 -8.42 -3.30 8.10
CA MET A 421 -8.07 -1.94 8.52
C MET A 421 -6.77 -1.45 7.88
N PHE A 422 -5.94 -2.32 7.27
CA PHE A 422 -4.69 -1.95 6.62
C PHE A 422 -4.95 -1.48 5.17
N ASP A 423 -5.67 -0.37 5.06
CA ASP A 423 -6.26 0.13 3.82
C ASP A 423 -6.09 1.66 3.63
N ASP A 424 -6.45 2.14 2.45
CA ASP A 424 -6.30 3.54 2.04
C ASP A 424 -7.09 4.52 2.94
N VAL A 425 -8.07 4.04 3.72
CA VAL A 425 -8.77 4.83 4.75
C VAL A 425 -7.89 5.03 6.00
N SER A 426 -7.26 3.98 6.54
CA SER A 426 -6.39 4.12 7.72
C SER A 426 -5.07 4.84 7.41
N TYR A 427 -4.45 4.54 6.27
CA TYR A 427 -3.19 5.16 5.85
C TYR A 427 -3.43 6.56 5.28
N ASP A 428 -4.09 6.65 4.12
CA ASP A 428 -4.01 7.84 3.27
C ASP A 428 -5.08 8.87 3.65
N LYS A 429 -6.35 8.49 3.91
CA LYS A 429 -7.33 9.42 4.53
C LYS A 429 -6.85 9.87 5.91
N GLY A 430 -6.30 8.96 6.72
CA GLY A 430 -5.67 9.26 8.02
C GLY A 430 -4.60 10.36 7.91
N ALA A 431 -3.65 10.21 6.98
CA ALA A 431 -2.63 11.23 6.73
C ALA A 431 -3.21 12.55 6.20
N CYS A 432 -4.17 12.50 5.27
CA CYS A 432 -4.78 13.70 4.69
C CYS A 432 -5.59 14.53 5.70
N ILE A 433 -6.28 13.89 6.67
CA ILE A 433 -6.95 14.64 7.75
C ILE A 433 -5.96 15.20 8.78
N LEU A 434 -4.81 14.56 8.99
CA LEU A 434 -3.72 15.10 9.82
C LEU A 434 -3.02 16.29 9.15
N HIS A 435 -2.79 16.24 7.83
CA HIS A 435 -2.28 17.38 7.06
C HIS A 435 -3.25 18.56 7.11
N MET A 436 -4.53 18.31 6.83
CA MET A 436 -5.59 19.32 6.95
C MET A 436 -5.65 19.94 8.36
N LEU A 437 -5.42 19.14 9.40
CA LEU A 437 -5.37 19.62 10.78
C LEU A 437 -4.09 20.43 11.06
N ARG A 438 -2.91 19.99 10.63
CA ARG A 438 -1.66 20.78 10.71
C ARG A 438 -1.85 22.14 10.07
N GLU A 439 -2.40 22.16 8.86
CA GLU A 439 -2.66 23.42 8.17
C GLU A 439 -3.69 24.27 8.90
N PHE A 440 -4.74 23.68 9.47
CA PHE A 440 -5.71 24.42 10.28
C PHE A 440 -5.10 25.04 11.55
N LEU A 441 -4.30 24.29 12.33
CA LEU A 441 -3.75 24.72 13.62
C LEU A 441 -2.47 25.57 13.54
N SER A 442 -1.75 25.52 12.41
CA SER A 442 -0.32 25.85 12.20
C SER A 442 0.66 24.71 12.52
N PRO A 443 1.80 24.61 11.80
CA PRO A 443 2.83 23.58 12.02
C PRO A 443 3.37 23.54 13.46
N GLU A 444 3.60 24.71 14.07
CA GLU A 444 4.19 24.82 15.41
C GLU A 444 3.21 24.37 16.49
N ALA A 445 1.92 24.72 16.36
CA ALA A 445 0.88 24.28 17.29
C ALA A 445 0.64 22.78 17.18
N PHE A 446 0.54 22.26 15.95
CA PHE A 446 0.42 20.82 15.69
C PHE A 446 1.63 20.05 16.25
N LYS A 447 2.86 20.50 15.97
CA LYS A 447 4.10 19.92 16.51
C LYS A 447 4.09 19.90 18.04
N THR A 448 3.68 21.00 18.68
CA THR A 448 3.61 21.11 20.15
C THR A 448 2.60 20.11 20.75
N GLY A 449 1.45 19.90 20.10
CA GLY A 449 0.44 18.94 20.52
C GLY A 449 0.88 17.48 20.38
N ILE A 450 1.48 17.10 19.25
CA ILE A 450 1.95 15.71 19.03
C ILE A 450 3.13 15.35 19.94
N VAL A 451 4.02 16.30 20.25
CA VAL A 451 5.10 16.09 21.23
C VAL A 451 4.52 15.93 22.64
N ALA A 452 3.50 16.71 23.02
CA ALA A 452 2.81 16.53 24.29
C ALA A 452 2.11 15.17 24.41
N TYR A 453 1.47 14.71 23.31
CA TYR A 453 0.85 13.39 23.19
C TYR A 453 1.88 12.26 23.38
N LEU A 454 2.96 12.25 22.59
CA LEU A 454 3.99 11.21 22.66
C LEU A 454 4.64 11.15 24.06
N LYS A 455 4.94 12.30 24.68
CA LYS A 455 5.49 12.36 26.05
C LYS A 455 4.50 11.90 27.12
N ARG A 456 3.19 12.12 26.95
CA ARG A 456 2.13 11.73 27.91
C ARG A 456 1.83 10.23 27.86
N TYR A 457 1.89 9.61 26.69
CA TYR A 457 1.48 8.22 26.45
C TYR A 457 2.63 7.24 26.14
N SER A 458 3.89 7.66 26.32
CA SER A 458 5.07 6.79 26.16
C SER A 458 4.95 5.47 26.91
N TYR A 459 5.26 4.36 26.22
CA TYR A 459 5.16 2.96 26.67
C TYR A 459 3.75 2.50 27.10
N GLN A 460 2.72 3.23 26.66
CA GLN A 460 1.30 2.94 26.93
C GLN A 460 0.54 2.82 25.60
N ASN A 461 -0.79 2.82 25.67
CA ASN A 461 -1.69 2.72 24.53
C ASN A 461 -2.71 3.87 24.55
N THR A 462 -3.34 4.13 23.40
CA THR A 462 -4.19 5.30 23.16
C THR A 462 -5.43 4.99 22.32
N VAL A 463 -6.46 5.81 22.53
CA VAL A 463 -7.65 5.92 21.67
C VAL A 463 -7.77 7.36 21.16
N ASN A 464 -8.57 7.60 20.12
CA ASN A 464 -8.66 8.90 19.42
C ASN A 464 -8.77 10.14 20.34
N THR A 465 -9.53 10.05 21.43
CA THR A 465 -9.75 11.20 22.33
C THR A 465 -8.46 11.68 23.00
N HIS A 466 -7.51 10.79 23.30
CA HIS A 466 -6.22 11.14 23.89
C HIS A 466 -5.36 12.03 22.99
N LEU A 467 -5.48 11.86 21.67
CA LEU A 467 -4.84 12.72 20.68
C LEU A 467 -5.51 14.10 20.63
N TRP A 468 -6.84 14.13 20.55
CA TRP A 468 -7.60 15.39 20.48
C TRP A 468 -7.48 16.23 21.75
N GLU A 469 -7.46 15.61 22.94
CA GLU A 469 -7.12 16.26 24.21
C GLU A 469 -5.72 16.90 24.14
N SER A 470 -4.71 16.15 23.69
CA SER A 470 -3.32 16.62 23.64
C SER A 470 -3.09 17.79 22.66
N LEU A 471 -3.86 17.86 21.58
CA LEU A 471 -3.86 18.98 20.63
C LEU A 471 -4.68 20.18 21.13
N THR A 472 -5.77 19.94 21.87
CA THR A 472 -6.62 21.01 22.45
C THR A 472 -5.91 21.70 23.64
N ASP A 473 -5.28 20.92 24.52
CA ASP A 473 -4.53 21.36 25.72
C ASP A 473 -3.37 22.36 25.42
N LYS A 474 -3.03 22.56 24.14
CA LYS A 474 -1.92 23.44 23.69
C LYS A 474 -2.37 24.65 22.87
N GLN A 475 -3.67 24.83 22.64
CA GLN A 475 -4.19 26.04 22.00
C GLN A 475 -4.59 27.12 23.02
N HIS A 476 -4.41 28.38 22.62
CA HIS A 476 -4.93 29.57 23.32
C HIS A 476 -6.21 30.12 22.64
N SER A 477 -6.88 29.31 21.82
CA SER A 477 -8.03 29.70 20.97
C SER A 477 -9.32 28.98 21.37
N GLU A 478 -10.46 29.61 21.06
CA GLU A 478 -11.82 29.09 21.30
C GLU A 478 -12.23 27.95 20.33
N VAL A 479 -11.27 27.12 19.91
CA VAL A 479 -11.41 26.15 18.81
C VAL A 479 -11.47 24.74 19.37
N ASP A 480 -12.63 24.10 19.22
CA ASP A 480 -12.85 22.71 19.62
C ASP A 480 -12.29 21.75 18.54
N VAL A 481 -10.99 21.45 18.67
CA VAL A 481 -10.29 20.49 17.79
C VAL A 481 -10.92 19.10 17.87
N ARG A 482 -11.43 18.70 19.05
CA ARG A 482 -12.08 17.41 19.26
C ARG A 482 -13.38 17.33 18.47
N ALA A 483 -14.30 18.28 18.67
CA ALA A 483 -15.57 18.29 17.95
C ALA A 483 -15.39 18.46 16.44
N MET A 484 -14.31 19.11 15.99
CA MET A 484 -13.92 19.09 14.57
C MET A 484 -13.51 17.68 14.12
N MET A 485 -12.51 17.08 14.76
CA MET A 485 -11.88 15.86 14.24
C MET A 485 -12.74 14.60 14.46
N GLU A 486 -13.62 14.57 15.46
CA GLU A 486 -14.63 13.51 15.61
C GLU A 486 -15.54 13.43 14.36
N THR A 487 -15.85 14.56 13.69
CA THR A 487 -16.60 14.51 12.41
C THR A 487 -15.81 13.86 11.27
N TRP A 488 -14.47 13.88 11.32
CA TRP A 488 -13.60 13.33 10.28
C TRP A 488 -13.18 11.87 10.52
N THR A 489 -13.16 11.41 11.78
CA THR A 489 -12.80 10.01 12.12
C THR A 489 -13.97 9.08 12.37
N LEU A 490 -15.14 9.60 12.80
CA LEU A 490 -16.31 8.80 13.19
C LEU A 490 -17.43 8.77 12.12
N GLN A 491 -17.19 9.35 10.95
CA GLN A 491 -18.06 9.27 9.77
C GLN A 491 -17.24 8.79 8.55
N GLU A 492 -17.82 7.93 7.74
CA GLU A 492 -17.28 7.58 6.42
C GLU A 492 -17.58 8.67 5.37
N GLY A 493 -16.82 8.68 4.28
CA GLY A 493 -16.95 9.68 3.23
C GLY A 493 -16.35 11.04 3.58
N PHE A 494 -16.55 11.97 2.64
CA PHE A 494 -16.09 13.35 2.68
C PHE A 494 -17.12 14.30 2.07
N PRO A 495 -17.09 15.61 2.40
CA PRO A 495 -18.01 16.58 1.84
C PRO A 495 -17.60 17.04 0.42
N ILE A 496 -18.62 17.28 -0.40
CA ILE A 496 -18.55 18.18 -1.56
C ILE A 496 -19.03 19.56 -1.09
N ILE A 497 -18.22 20.58 -1.36
CA ILE A 497 -18.52 21.98 -1.05
C ILE A 497 -19.03 22.67 -2.32
N THR A 498 -20.31 23.00 -2.34
CA THR A 498 -20.89 23.81 -3.43
C THR A 498 -20.67 25.30 -3.14
N VAL A 499 -20.10 26.00 -4.10
CA VAL A 499 -19.77 27.44 -4.08
C VAL A 499 -20.67 28.18 -5.07
N GLU A 500 -21.45 29.14 -4.60
CA GLU A 500 -22.21 30.07 -5.45
C GLU A 500 -21.74 31.51 -5.20
N VAL A 501 -21.31 32.20 -6.26
CA VAL A 501 -20.86 33.60 -6.21
C VAL A 501 -21.95 34.52 -6.77
N ARG A 502 -22.32 35.56 -6.02
CA ARG A 502 -23.28 36.61 -6.40
C ARG A 502 -22.66 37.98 -6.12
N GLY A 503 -21.85 38.47 -7.05
CA GLY A 503 -21.04 39.68 -6.85
C GLY A 503 -20.03 39.45 -5.72
N ARG A 504 -20.22 40.13 -4.57
CA ARG A 504 -19.40 39.94 -3.35
C ARG A 504 -19.95 38.92 -2.35
N GLU A 505 -21.15 38.39 -2.57
CA GLU A 505 -21.70 37.33 -1.74
C GLU A 505 -21.18 35.97 -2.22
N VAL A 506 -20.48 35.23 -1.36
CA VAL A 506 -20.09 33.84 -1.60
C VAL A 506 -20.92 32.96 -0.67
N ARG A 507 -21.77 32.12 -1.25
CA ARG A 507 -22.58 31.13 -0.54
C ARG A 507 -21.93 29.77 -0.63
N LEU A 508 -22.04 29.02 0.46
CA LEU A 508 -21.41 27.73 0.64
C LEU A 508 -22.43 26.76 1.22
N SER A 509 -22.48 25.53 0.69
CA SER A 509 -23.24 24.42 1.25
C SER A 509 -22.44 23.14 1.14
N GLN A 510 -22.51 22.28 2.17
CA GLN A 510 -21.91 20.95 2.17
C GLN A 510 -22.98 19.86 2.08
N GLU A 511 -22.64 18.77 1.42
CA GLU A 511 -23.39 17.49 1.35
C GLU A 511 -22.35 16.36 1.22
N ARG A 512 -22.67 15.12 1.62
CA ARG A 512 -21.77 13.97 1.43
C ARG A 512 -21.54 13.73 -0.06
N PHE A 513 -20.29 13.52 -0.46
CA PHE A 513 -19.98 12.99 -1.79
C PHE A 513 -20.12 11.46 -1.78
N LEU A 514 -20.93 10.93 -2.70
CA LEU A 514 -21.25 9.50 -2.80
C LEU A 514 -21.52 9.12 -4.26
N LYS A 515 -20.79 8.13 -4.81
CA LYS A 515 -21.02 7.60 -6.16
C LYS A 515 -22.18 6.59 -6.12
N GLY A 516 -23.42 7.08 -6.19
CA GLY A 516 -24.63 6.23 -6.05
C GLY A 516 -25.90 6.82 -6.66
N GLU A 517 -26.92 5.96 -6.81
CA GLU A 517 -28.33 6.41 -6.99
C GLU A 517 -29.04 6.60 -5.65
N ASP A 518 -28.63 5.87 -4.60
CA ASP A 518 -29.28 5.89 -3.28
C ASP A 518 -28.88 7.11 -2.44
N THR A 519 -29.44 8.26 -2.84
CA THR A 519 -29.34 9.52 -2.09
C THR A 519 -30.08 9.50 -0.74
N SER A 520 -30.80 8.43 -0.37
CA SER A 520 -31.43 8.34 0.95
C SER A 520 -30.41 8.19 2.09
N GLN A 521 -29.21 7.71 1.78
CA GLN A 521 -28.10 7.56 2.73
C GLN A 521 -27.36 8.87 3.02
N ASN A 522 -27.64 9.97 2.29
CA ASN A 522 -26.94 11.25 2.48
C ASN A 522 -27.44 12.09 3.66
N SER A 523 -28.49 11.67 4.39
CA SER A 523 -29.03 12.43 5.52
C SER A 523 -28.25 12.21 6.82
N GLY A 524 -27.78 13.29 7.45
CA GLY A 524 -27.17 13.27 8.78
C GLY A 524 -25.68 13.60 8.81
N PHE A 525 -24.99 13.44 7.68
CA PHE A 525 -23.56 13.75 7.55
C PHE A 525 -23.29 15.27 7.61
N LEU A 526 -22.37 15.66 8.49
CA LEU A 526 -21.90 17.04 8.61
C LEU A 526 -20.44 17.07 9.09
N TRP A 527 -19.62 17.94 8.50
CA TRP A 527 -18.22 18.11 8.86
C TRP A 527 -17.89 19.55 9.26
N HIS A 528 -16.96 19.69 10.20
CA HIS A 528 -16.29 20.96 10.47
C HIS A 528 -15.12 21.12 9.48
N VAL A 529 -15.39 21.82 8.36
CA VAL A 529 -14.45 21.93 7.24
C VAL A 529 -13.61 23.21 7.33
N PRO A 530 -12.26 23.13 7.41
CA PRO A 530 -11.39 24.30 7.52
C PRO A 530 -11.14 24.95 6.15
N LEU A 531 -12.17 25.58 5.59
CA LEU A 531 -12.17 26.07 4.21
C LEU A 531 -11.09 27.14 3.94
N THR A 532 -10.25 26.88 2.93
CA THR A 532 -9.25 27.80 2.37
C THR A 532 -9.68 28.30 0.98
N TYR A 533 -9.32 29.54 0.59
CA TYR A 533 -9.53 30.05 -0.78
C TYR A 533 -8.53 31.15 -1.23
N VAL A 534 -8.36 31.29 -2.55
CA VAL A 534 -7.69 32.39 -3.27
C VAL A 534 -8.59 32.95 -4.38
N THR A 535 -8.26 34.14 -4.91
CA THR A 535 -9.11 34.87 -5.89
C THR A 535 -8.29 35.65 -6.92
N SER A 536 -8.90 36.09 -8.01
CA SER A 536 -8.23 36.93 -9.02
C SER A 536 -7.61 38.22 -8.46
N GLY A 537 -8.22 38.79 -7.41
CA GLY A 537 -7.72 39.97 -6.70
C GLY A 537 -6.78 39.69 -5.52
N SER A 538 -6.48 38.42 -5.20
CA SER A 538 -5.62 38.05 -4.06
C SER A 538 -5.14 36.59 -4.14
N SER A 539 -3.83 36.41 -4.31
CA SER A 539 -3.13 35.13 -4.14
C SER A 539 -2.83 34.76 -2.68
N ALA A 540 -3.03 35.67 -1.71
CA ALA A 540 -2.93 35.31 -0.29
C ALA A 540 -4.05 34.33 0.10
N VAL A 541 -3.69 33.26 0.81
CA VAL A 541 -4.62 32.22 1.26
C VAL A 541 -5.56 32.76 2.34
N HIS A 542 -6.84 32.89 2.01
CA HIS A 542 -7.89 33.25 2.96
C HIS A 542 -8.45 32.00 3.62
N ARG A 543 -8.68 32.09 4.94
CA ARG A 543 -9.40 31.07 5.73
C ARG A 543 -10.81 31.60 6.01
N PHE A 544 -11.81 30.72 6.05
CA PHE A 544 -13.22 31.12 6.07
C PHE A 544 -13.71 31.71 7.41
N CYS A 545 -13.33 32.97 7.66
CA CYS A 545 -14.02 33.91 8.56
C CYS A 545 -14.11 35.33 7.93
N SER A 546 -13.77 35.47 6.64
CA SER A 546 -13.69 36.76 5.95
C SER A 546 -14.49 36.74 4.64
N ARG A 547 -15.27 37.80 4.40
CA ARG A 547 -15.92 38.05 3.10
C ARG A 547 -14.89 38.63 2.12
N PRO A 548 -14.94 38.29 0.82
CA PRO A 548 -14.12 38.96 -0.18
C PRO A 548 -14.44 40.46 -0.19
N ARG A 549 -13.40 41.30 -0.17
CA ARG A 549 -13.56 42.76 0.00
C ARG A 549 -14.12 43.45 -1.25
N GLN A 550 -13.88 42.85 -2.41
CA GLN A 550 -14.24 43.34 -3.75
C GLN A 550 -14.89 42.18 -4.55
N GLU A 551 -15.44 42.50 -5.72
CA GLU A 551 -15.86 41.47 -6.70
C GLU A 551 -14.61 40.92 -7.40
N VAL A 552 -14.66 39.66 -7.82
CA VAL A 552 -13.51 38.93 -8.39
C VAL A 552 -13.96 38.09 -9.58
N ASP A 553 -13.08 37.97 -10.58
CA ASP A 553 -13.36 37.24 -11.83
C ASP A 553 -13.43 35.73 -11.62
N TRP A 554 -12.73 35.23 -10.58
CA TRP A 554 -12.74 33.83 -10.17
C TRP A 554 -12.36 33.70 -8.69
N ILE A 555 -12.75 32.56 -8.10
CA ILE A 555 -12.40 32.11 -6.75
C ILE A 555 -12.05 30.62 -6.81
N LYS A 556 -10.96 30.21 -6.16
CA LYS A 556 -10.53 28.80 -6.01
C LYS A 556 -10.53 28.46 -4.52
N PHE A 557 -11.37 27.52 -4.12
CA PHE A 557 -11.37 26.92 -2.78
C PHE A 557 -10.49 25.66 -2.72
N ASN A 558 -10.16 25.23 -1.50
CA ASN A 558 -9.23 24.13 -1.21
C ASN A 558 -7.87 24.36 -1.86
N VAL A 559 -7.17 25.39 -1.37
CA VAL A 559 -5.87 25.80 -1.91
C VAL A 559 -4.87 24.66 -1.74
N ASP A 560 -4.16 24.33 -2.82
CA ASP A 560 -3.17 23.24 -2.88
C ASP A 560 -3.70 21.84 -2.54
N MET A 561 -5.03 21.63 -2.56
CA MET A 561 -5.69 20.40 -2.09
C MET A 561 -5.41 20.09 -0.59
N SER A 562 -5.11 21.12 0.21
CA SER A 562 -4.71 20.99 1.63
C SER A 562 -5.77 20.37 2.55
N GLY A 563 -7.06 20.39 2.18
CA GLY A 563 -8.16 19.81 2.94
C GLY A 563 -8.83 18.61 2.27
N TYR A 564 -9.37 17.68 3.06
CA TYR A 564 -10.00 16.44 2.57
C TYR A 564 -11.46 16.66 2.13
N TYR A 565 -11.66 17.51 1.10
CA TYR A 565 -12.97 17.81 0.51
C TYR A 565 -12.87 18.25 -0.95
N ILE A 566 -13.92 18.01 -1.75
CA ILE A 566 -13.97 18.47 -3.15
C ILE A 566 -14.84 19.72 -3.31
N VAL A 567 -14.67 20.46 -4.41
CA VAL A 567 -15.39 21.73 -4.64
C VAL A 567 -16.16 21.73 -5.97
N HIS A 568 -17.42 22.17 -5.92
CA HIS A 568 -18.27 22.40 -7.08
C HIS A 568 -18.65 23.89 -7.20
N TYR A 569 -18.33 24.51 -8.34
CA TYR A 569 -18.63 25.92 -8.61
C TYR A 569 -19.93 26.06 -9.41
N SER A 570 -20.97 26.61 -8.80
CA SER A 570 -22.25 26.87 -9.45
C SER A 570 -22.21 28.09 -10.38
N GLY A 571 -23.17 28.17 -11.30
CA GLY A 571 -23.31 29.30 -12.23
C GLY A 571 -22.20 29.33 -13.30
N SER A 572 -21.48 30.45 -13.39
CA SER A 572 -20.39 30.61 -14.35
C SER A 572 -19.08 29.94 -13.92
N GLY A 573 -18.87 29.72 -12.61
CA GLY A 573 -17.54 29.52 -12.01
C GLY A 573 -16.66 28.44 -12.64
N TRP A 574 -17.23 27.29 -13.08
CA TRP A 574 -16.46 26.30 -13.83
C TRP A 574 -15.98 26.80 -15.20
N ASN A 575 -16.79 27.59 -15.92
CA ASN A 575 -16.35 28.24 -17.17
C ASN A 575 -15.27 29.29 -16.89
N ASP A 576 -15.38 30.04 -15.80
CA ASP A 576 -14.43 31.09 -15.42
C ASP A 576 -13.05 30.48 -15.08
N LEU A 577 -13.04 29.36 -14.34
CA LEU A 577 -11.84 28.56 -14.06
C LEU A 577 -11.29 27.85 -15.31
N ILE A 578 -12.14 27.32 -16.20
CA ILE A 578 -11.70 26.76 -17.49
C ILE A 578 -11.08 27.84 -18.39
N ALA A 579 -11.63 29.05 -18.39
CA ALA A 579 -11.06 30.19 -19.09
C ALA A 579 -9.70 30.59 -18.49
N LEU A 580 -9.60 30.66 -17.15
CA LEU A 580 -8.34 30.92 -16.46
C LEU A 580 -7.25 29.91 -16.84
N LEU A 581 -7.55 28.61 -16.78
CA LEU A 581 -6.62 27.55 -17.17
C LEU A 581 -6.22 27.64 -18.65
N ASN A 582 -7.16 27.95 -19.54
CA ASN A 582 -6.86 28.10 -20.96
C ASN A 582 -6.07 29.37 -21.30
N HIS A 583 -6.22 30.47 -20.55
CA HIS A 583 -5.51 31.72 -20.81
C HIS A 583 -4.20 31.86 -20.04
N ASN A 584 -4.16 31.49 -18.77
CA ASN A 584 -3.05 31.68 -17.84
C ASN A 584 -3.06 30.66 -16.69
N HIS A 585 -2.87 29.37 -16.98
CA HIS A 585 -2.89 28.29 -15.97
C HIS A 585 -1.98 28.55 -14.76
N THR A 586 -0.82 29.18 -14.94
CA THR A 586 0.13 29.53 -13.87
C THR A 586 -0.35 30.61 -12.89
N ALA A 587 -1.56 31.14 -13.05
CA ALA A 587 -2.25 31.90 -12.01
C ALA A 587 -2.67 31.05 -10.78
N LEU A 588 -2.69 29.73 -10.93
CA LEU A 588 -2.94 28.74 -9.88
C LEU A 588 -1.70 27.83 -9.72
N SER A 589 -1.50 27.27 -8.52
CA SER A 589 -0.38 26.35 -8.23
C SER A 589 -0.50 25.03 -9.00
N SER A 590 0.56 24.21 -9.01
CA SER A 590 0.54 22.85 -9.59
C SER A 590 -0.61 22.01 -8.99
N ASN A 591 -0.77 22.10 -7.67
CA ASN A 591 -1.68 21.28 -6.88
C ASN A 591 -3.13 21.79 -6.98
N ASP A 592 -3.33 23.13 -7.04
CA ASP A 592 -4.63 23.71 -7.39
C ASP A 592 -5.11 23.22 -8.76
N ARG A 593 -4.22 23.17 -9.76
CA ARG A 593 -4.55 22.69 -11.11
C ARG A 593 -4.91 21.20 -11.13
N ALA A 594 -4.14 20.36 -10.43
CA ALA A 594 -4.48 18.95 -10.23
C ALA A 594 -5.85 18.77 -9.54
N SER A 595 -6.13 19.53 -8.48
CA SER A 595 -7.43 19.49 -7.78
C SER A 595 -8.61 19.88 -8.66
N LEU A 596 -8.45 20.85 -9.58
CA LEU A 596 -9.51 21.23 -10.52
C LEU A 596 -9.76 20.15 -11.58
N ILE A 597 -8.74 19.42 -12.02
CA ILE A 597 -8.91 18.26 -12.91
C ILE A 597 -9.70 17.17 -12.18
N ASN A 598 -9.21 16.72 -11.02
CA ASN A 598 -9.87 15.65 -10.26
C ASN A 598 -11.32 15.99 -9.91
N ASN A 599 -11.54 17.16 -9.30
CA ASN A 599 -12.88 17.59 -8.90
C ASN A 599 -13.82 17.66 -10.11
N ALA A 600 -13.37 18.13 -11.28
CA ALA A 600 -14.21 18.16 -12.48
C ALA A 600 -14.71 16.78 -12.90
N PHE A 601 -13.84 15.76 -12.94
CA PHE A 601 -14.22 14.41 -13.35
C PHE A 601 -15.03 13.66 -12.26
N GLN A 602 -14.67 13.79 -11.00
CA GLN A 602 -15.45 13.24 -9.87
C GLN A 602 -16.90 13.80 -9.85
N LEU A 603 -17.08 15.08 -10.21
CA LEU A 603 -18.41 15.70 -10.35
C LEU A 603 -19.23 15.21 -11.55
N VAL A 604 -18.62 14.54 -12.54
CA VAL A 604 -19.34 13.94 -13.69
C VAL A 604 -20.06 12.64 -13.29
N SER A 605 -19.44 11.82 -12.44
CA SER A 605 -20.08 10.62 -11.86
C SER A 605 -21.40 10.99 -11.17
N VAL A 606 -21.34 11.88 -10.18
CA VAL A 606 -22.52 12.39 -9.45
C VAL A 606 -23.39 13.36 -10.25
N GLY A 607 -23.04 13.67 -11.50
CA GLY A 607 -23.84 14.50 -12.41
C GLY A 607 -23.96 15.98 -12.05
N LYS A 608 -23.12 16.49 -11.15
CA LYS A 608 -23.03 17.91 -10.77
C LYS A 608 -22.28 18.73 -11.84
N LEU A 609 -21.47 18.08 -12.68
CA LEU A 609 -20.84 18.66 -13.88
C LEU A 609 -21.12 17.75 -15.09
N PRO A 610 -21.38 18.27 -16.30
CA PRO A 610 -21.52 17.44 -17.50
C PRO A 610 -20.13 17.08 -18.08
N LEU A 611 -20.02 15.92 -18.72
CA LEU A 611 -18.74 15.38 -19.23
C LEU A 611 -18.02 16.33 -20.18
N ASP A 612 -18.76 17.03 -21.06
CA ASP A 612 -18.19 17.95 -22.03
C ASP A 612 -17.40 19.09 -21.35
N LYS A 613 -17.81 19.53 -20.15
CA LYS A 613 -17.09 20.54 -19.37
C LYS A 613 -15.79 20.00 -18.76
N ALA A 614 -15.76 18.76 -18.29
CA ALA A 614 -14.52 18.12 -17.81
C ALA A 614 -13.54 17.87 -18.97
N LEU A 615 -14.04 17.49 -20.14
CA LEU A 615 -13.22 17.33 -21.35
C LEU A 615 -12.74 18.68 -21.91
N ASP A 616 -13.60 19.72 -21.96
CA ASP A 616 -13.23 21.08 -22.34
C ASP A 616 -12.18 21.68 -21.37
N LEU A 617 -12.23 21.33 -20.08
CA LEU A 617 -11.16 21.65 -19.11
C LEU A 617 -9.85 20.96 -19.54
N SER A 618 -9.88 19.65 -19.80
CA SER A 618 -8.69 18.86 -20.13
C SER A 618 -7.85 19.41 -21.30
N LEU A 619 -8.45 20.19 -22.22
CA LEU A 619 -7.76 20.81 -23.36
C LEU A 619 -6.58 21.70 -22.95
N TYR A 620 -6.60 22.31 -21.76
CA TYR A 620 -5.53 23.19 -21.29
C TYR A 620 -4.19 22.42 -21.10
N LEU A 621 -4.25 21.11 -20.84
CA LEU A 621 -3.09 20.23 -20.63
C LEU A 621 -2.13 20.18 -21.83
N SER A 622 -2.58 20.57 -23.03
CA SER A 622 -1.72 20.82 -24.19
C SER A 622 -0.63 21.89 -23.98
N LYS A 623 -0.73 22.67 -22.90
CA LYS A 623 0.22 23.72 -22.50
C LYS A 623 1.00 23.38 -21.24
N GLU A 624 0.55 22.39 -20.47
CA GLU A 624 1.06 22.07 -19.13
C GLU A 624 2.46 21.43 -19.16
N THR A 625 3.21 21.62 -18.07
CA THR A 625 4.58 21.11 -17.89
C THR A 625 4.80 20.42 -16.55
N GLU A 626 4.03 20.76 -15.52
CA GLU A 626 4.28 20.28 -14.16
C GLU A 626 3.72 18.86 -13.94
N ILE A 627 4.44 18.04 -13.15
CA ILE A 627 4.14 16.62 -13.03
C ILE A 627 2.71 16.34 -12.55
N MET A 628 2.27 16.96 -11.45
CA MET A 628 0.97 16.66 -10.81
C MET A 628 -0.26 16.91 -11.69
N PRO A 629 -0.45 18.07 -12.34
CA PRO A 629 -1.58 18.25 -13.25
C PRO A 629 -1.48 17.36 -14.50
N VAL A 630 -0.28 16.99 -14.95
CA VAL A 630 -0.12 16.02 -16.05
C VAL A 630 -0.51 14.61 -15.62
N THR A 631 0.00 14.10 -14.49
CA THR A 631 -0.35 12.77 -13.98
C THR A 631 -1.84 12.70 -13.64
N GLN A 632 -2.43 13.71 -12.99
CA GLN A 632 -3.88 13.73 -12.77
C GLN A 632 -4.66 13.74 -14.09
N GLY A 633 -4.20 14.50 -15.09
CA GLY A 633 -4.78 14.47 -16.44
C GLY A 633 -4.77 13.07 -17.07
N PHE A 634 -3.76 12.24 -16.80
CA PHE A 634 -3.78 10.83 -17.16
C PHE A 634 -4.68 10.00 -16.25
N SER A 635 -4.67 10.20 -14.93
CA SER A 635 -5.50 9.46 -13.97
C SER A 635 -6.99 9.58 -14.27
N GLU A 636 -7.48 10.73 -14.76
CA GLU A 636 -8.87 10.89 -15.18
C GLU A 636 -9.14 10.38 -16.62
N LEU A 637 -8.22 10.60 -17.58
CA LEU A 637 -8.44 10.26 -18.99
C LEU A 637 -8.15 8.78 -19.36
N VAL A 638 -7.29 8.09 -18.59
CA VAL A 638 -6.92 6.68 -18.84
C VAL A 638 -8.05 5.69 -18.51
N PRO A 639 -8.77 5.79 -17.37
CA PRO A 639 -9.89 4.90 -17.06
C PRO A 639 -10.96 4.87 -18.16
N LEU A 640 -11.24 6.01 -18.80
CA LEU A 640 -12.24 6.14 -19.86
C LEU A 640 -12.08 5.07 -20.94
N TYR A 641 -10.84 4.85 -21.41
CA TYR A 641 -10.56 3.84 -22.42
C TYR A 641 -10.29 2.44 -21.82
N LYS A 642 -9.95 2.33 -20.54
CA LYS A 642 -9.84 1.03 -19.86
C LYS A 642 -11.20 0.32 -19.73
N LEU A 643 -12.28 1.07 -19.52
CA LEU A 643 -13.65 0.54 -19.59
C LEU A 643 -14.05 0.11 -21.02
N MET A 644 -13.40 0.66 -22.05
CA MET A 644 -13.61 0.27 -23.46
C MET A 644 -12.75 -0.93 -23.89
N GLU A 645 -11.52 -1.06 -23.39
CA GLU A 645 -10.59 -2.17 -23.72
C GLU A 645 -11.19 -3.56 -23.40
N LYS A 646 -12.18 -3.62 -22.49
CA LYS A 646 -12.90 -4.85 -22.11
C LYS A 646 -14.25 -5.02 -22.83
N ARG A 647 -14.56 -4.20 -23.85
CA ARG A 647 -15.80 -4.23 -24.65
C ARG A 647 -15.50 -4.14 -26.15
N ASP A 648 -15.37 -5.29 -26.81
CA ASP A 648 -14.95 -5.42 -28.22
C ASP A 648 -15.73 -4.53 -29.20
N ALA A 649 -17.03 -4.27 -28.95
CA ALA A 649 -17.88 -3.39 -29.75
C ALA A 649 -17.47 -1.90 -29.75
N LEU A 650 -16.67 -1.45 -28.78
CA LEU A 650 -16.26 -0.05 -28.61
C LEU A 650 -14.89 0.27 -29.23
N LYS A 651 -14.31 -0.66 -30.00
CA LYS A 651 -12.91 -0.58 -30.46
C LYS A 651 -12.54 0.66 -31.27
N VAL A 652 -13.50 1.22 -32.02
CA VAL A 652 -13.30 2.48 -32.78
C VAL A 652 -13.15 3.67 -31.82
N LEU A 653 -14.07 3.80 -30.86
CA LEU A 653 -14.05 4.86 -29.85
C LEU A 653 -12.84 4.73 -28.93
N GLU A 654 -12.47 3.51 -28.51
CA GLU A 654 -11.24 3.20 -27.76
C GLU A 654 -9.99 3.77 -28.47
N ASN A 655 -9.91 3.61 -29.79
CA ASN A 655 -8.80 4.13 -30.59
C ASN A 655 -8.87 5.65 -30.77
N GLN A 656 -10.06 6.25 -30.89
CA GLN A 656 -10.24 7.71 -30.93
C GLN A 656 -9.75 8.38 -29.64
N ILE A 657 -10.20 7.92 -28.46
CA ILE A 657 -9.79 8.51 -27.17
C ILE A 657 -8.29 8.31 -26.89
N LYS A 658 -7.72 7.15 -27.25
CA LYS A 658 -6.26 6.93 -27.17
C LYS A 658 -5.48 7.90 -28.05
N SER A 659 -5.95 8.11 -29.28
CA SER A 659 -5.35 9.07 -30.22
C SER A 659 -5.47 10.51 -29.72
N TYR A 660 -6.58 10.87 -29.07
CA TYR A 660 -6.76 12.17 -28.42
C TYR A 660 -5.75 12.38 -27.28
N ILE A 661 -5.58 11.43 -26.36
CA ILE A 661 -4.65 11.59 -25.23
C ILE A 661 -3.20 11.70 -25.71
N VAL A 662 -2.79 10.89 -26.69
CA VAL A 662 -1.46 11.02 -27.33
C VAL A 662 -1.31 12.39 -28.00
N HIS A 663 -2.35 12.91 -28.66
CA HIS A 663 -2.32 14.24 -29.28
C HIS A 663 -2.24 15.38 -28.25
N LEU A 664 -3.02 15.30 -27.17
CA LEU A 664 -3.09 16.28 -26.09
C LEU A 664 -1.71 16.52 -25.46
N PHE A 665 -1.04 15.44 -25.05
CA PHE A 665 0.30 15.51 -24.45
C PHE A 665 1.45 15.50 -25.47
N ARG A 666 1.16 15.48 -26.78
CA ARG A 666 2.18 15.27 -27.82
C ARG A 666 3.38 16.20 -27.69
N LYS A 667 3.14 17.50 -27.47
CA LYS A 667 4.21 18.50 -27.32
C LYS A 667 5.17 18.13 -26.18
N LEU A 668 4.62 17.71 -25.04
CA LEU A 668 5.39 17.34 -23.85
C LEU A 668 6.12 15.99 -24.04
N ILE A 669 5.49 15.04 -24.74
CA ILE A 669 6.10 13.74 -25.14
C ILE A 669 7.26 13.95 -26.12
N ASP A 670 7.05 14.72 -27.20
CA ASP A 670 8.05 15.00 -28.24
C ASP A 670 9.23 15.86 -27.69
N GLN A 671 9.09 16.43 -26.49
CA GLN A 671 10.14 17.14 -25.75
C GLN A 671 10.97 16.25 -24.80
N GLN A 672 10.59 15.00 -24.56
CA GLN A 672 11.31 14.13 -23.60
C GLN A 672 12.66 13.65 -24.15
N VAL A 673 13.73 14.01 -23.44
CA VAL A 673 15.06 13.42 -23.63
C VAL A 673 15.10 11.96 -23.18
N TRP A 674 15.96 11.15 -23.82
CA TRP A 674 16.12 9.74 -23.48
C TRP A 674 17.35 9.53 -22.57
N SER A 675 17.29 10.12 -21.38
CA SER A 675 18.36 10.15 -20.38
C SER A 675 17.80 10.10 -18.94
N ASP A 676 18.69 10.03 -17.94
CA ASP A 676 18.36 10.09 -16.50
C ASP A 676 18.59 11.52 -15.90
N GLU A 677 18.57 12.56 -16.75
CA GLU A 677 18.89 13.95 -16.37
C GLU A 677 17.68 14.68 -15.74
N GLY A 678 17.92 15.73 -14.95
CA GLY A 678 16.88 16.58 -14.36
C GLY A 678 16.46 16.22 -12.93
N SER A 679 15.43 16.88 -12.42
CA SER A 679 14.86 16.63 -11.08
C SER A 679 14.14 15.28 -10.99
N VAL A 680 13.86 14.81 -9.77
CA VAL A 680 13.06 13.59 -9.52
C VAL A 680 11.71 13.66 -10.24
N SER A 681 11.02 14.79 -10.11
CA SER A 681 9.77 15.11 -10.82
C SER A 681 9.90 15.03 -12.35
N GLN A 682 10.93 15.63 -12.95
CA GLN A 682 11.19 15.54 -14.40
C GLN A 682 11.50 14.11 -14.86
N ARG A 683 12.27 13.36 -14.07
CA ARG A 683 12.67 11.97 -14.34
C ARG A 683 11.49 11.00 -14.27
N MET A 684 10.62 11.13 -13.27
CA MET A 684 9.39 10.35 -13.14
C MET A 684 8.40 10.67 -14.27
N LEU A 685 8.18 11.96 -14.56
CA LEU A 685 7.31 12.41 -15.65
C LEU A 685 7.79 11.88 -17.02
N ARG A 686 9.10 11.92 -17.30
CA ARG A 686 9.72 11.30 -18.48
C ARG A 686 9.41 9.82 -18.59
N SER A 687 9.63 9.06 -17.51
CA SER A 687 9.39 7.61 -17.49
C SER A 687 7.95 7.27 -17.86
N TYR A 688 7.00 7.98 -17.23
CA TYR A 688 5.57 7.81 -17.46
C TYR A 688 5.16 8.18 -18.90
N LEU A 689 5.56 9.36 -19.39
CA LEU A 689 5.23 9.84 -20.73
C LEU A 689 5.79 8.95 -21.84
N LEU A 690 7.06 8.52 -21.72
CA LEU A 690 7.70 7.66 -22.71
C LEU A 690 7.08 6.25 -22.71
N LEU A 691 6.77 5.69 -21.54
CA LEU A 691 6.05 4.42 -21.44
C LEU A 691 4.67 4.51 -22.08
N PHE A 692 3.88 5.54 -21.75
CA PHE A 692 2.56 5.75 -22.34
C PHE A 692 2.65 5.88 -23.86
N ALA A 693 3.57 6.71 -24.38
CA ALA A 693 3.78 6.91 -25.81
C ALA A 693 4.16 5.61 -26.54
N CYS A 694 5.09 4.82 -25.98
CA CYS A 694 5.46 3.51 -26.51
C CYS A 694 4.29 2.50 -26.47
N VAL A 695 3.50 2.48 -25.40
CA VAL A 695 2.34 1.58 -25.24
C VAL A 695 1.12 2.06 -26.05
N ARG A 696 1.18 3.24 -26.67
CA ARG A 696 0.17 3.79 -27.59
C ARG A 696 0.68 3.93 -29.04
N ASP A 697 1.78 3.26 -29.35
CA ASP A 697 2.38 3.19 -30.69
C ASP A 697 2.73 4.54 -31.32
N HIS A 698 3.11 5.53 -30.50
CA HIS A 698 3.66 6.80 -30.97
C HIS A 698 5.03 6.54 -31.63
N LEU A 699 5.05 6.62 -32.97
CA LEU A 699 6.15 6.10 -33.80
C LEU A 699 7.55 6.59 -33.38
N PRO A 700 7.81 7.88 -33.08
CA PRO A 700 9.13 8.33 -32.65
C PRO A 700 9.63 7.60 -31.38
N CYS A 701 8.73 7.40 -30.41
CA CYS A 701 9.07 6.70 -29.15
C CYS A 701 9.26 5.20 -29.38
N VAL A 702 8.40 4.56 -30.17
CA VAL A 702 8.57 3.13 -30.51
C VAL A 702 9.88 2.89 -31.28
N SER A 703 10.17 3.69 -32.31
CA SER A 703 11.43 3.57 -33.06
C SER A 703 12.66 3.74 -32.17
N LYS A 704 12.66 4.70 -31.23
CA LYS A 704 13.77 4.90 -30.31
C LYS A 704 13.90 3.78 -29.26
N ALA A 705 12.77 3.29 -28.74
CA ALA A 705 12.74 2.14 -27.84
C ALA A 705 13.29 0.87 -28.50
N THR A 706 12.89 0.58 -29.74
CA THR A 706 13.42 -0.56 -30.52
C THR A 706 14.92 -0.41 -30.79
N GLU A 707 15.41 0.77 -31.18
CA GLU A 707 16.84 1.02 -31.37
C GLU A 707 17.66 0.73 -30.11
N LEU A 708 17.18 1.20 -28.95
CA LEU A 708 17.83 0.99 -27.66
C LEU A 708 17.72 -0.46 -27.18
N PHE A 709 16.58 -1.13 -27.38
CA PHE A 709 16.40 -2.53 -27.00
C PHE A 709 17.29 -3.45 -27.82
N ASN A 710 17.38 -3.23 -29.14
CA ASN A 710 18.23 -4.03 -30.01
C ASN A 710 19.71 -3.90 -29.62
N LYS A 711 20.21 -2.67 -29.43
CA LYS A 711 21.59 -2.44 -28.96
C LYS A 711 21.85 -3.05 -27.58
N TRP A 712 20.87 -2.99 -26.67
CA TRP A 712 20.97 -3.62 -25.36
C TRP A 712 21.07 -5.15 -25.48
N LYS A 713 20.21 -5.78 -26.30
CA LYS A 713 20.22 -7.22 -26.59
C LYS A 713 21.48 -7.68 -27.33
N GLU A 714 21.94 -6.92 -28.33
CA GLU A 714 23.21 -7.15 -29.05
C GLU A 714 24.44 -7.11 -28.13
N SER A 715 24.35 -6.37 -27.01
CA SER A 715 25.38 -6.32 -25.96
C SER A 715 25.24 -7.38 -24.86
N ASP A 716 24.33 -8.36 -25.01
CA ASP A 716 23.92 -9.29 -23.94
C ASP A 716 23.47 -8.59 -22.64
N GLY A 717 22.86 -7.41 -22.79
CA GLY A 717 22.39 -6.58 -21.68
C GLY A 717 23.47 -5.75 -20.97
N ASN A 718 24.74 -5.84 -21.40
CA ASN A 718 25.86 -5.14 -20.77
C ASN A 718 25.91 -3.62 -21.07
N MET A 719 25.30 -3.16 -22.16
CA MET A 719 25.13 -1.73 -22.43
C MET A 719 24.30 -1.07 -21.33
N SER A 720 24.76 0.05 -20.77
CA SER A 720 23.96 0.81 -19.82
C SER A 720 22.80 1.51 -20.55
N LEU A 721 21.56 1.20 -20.14
CA LEU A 721 20.37 1.96 -20.50
C LEU A 721 20.07 2.99 -19.39
N PRO A 722 19.62 4.21 -19.71
CA PRO A 722 19.10 5.12 -18.71
C PRO A 722 17.93 4.48 -17.96
N ASN A 723 17.94 4.55 -16.64
CA ASN A 723 17.02 3.85 -15.77
C ASN A 723 15.56 4.31 -15.93
N ASP A 724 15.34 5.60 -16.18
CA ASP A 724 13.97 6.13 -16.26
C ASP A 724 13.29 5.71 -17.57
N VAL A 725 14.06 5.53 -18.64
CA VAL A 725 13.53 5.12 -19.96
C VAL A 725 13.49 3.59 -20.15
N SER A 726 14.21 2.83 -19.31
CA SER A 726 14.40 1.39 -19.51
C SER A 726 13.07 0.63 -19.54
N LEU A 727 12.07 1.04 -18.75
CA LEU A 727 10.75 0.42 -18.74
C LEU A 727 10.02 0.54 -20.09
N ALA A 728 10.14 1.69 -20.77
CA ALA A 728 9.59 1.88 -22.12
C ALA A 728 10.36 1.06 -23.17
N VAL A 729 11.69 0.99 -23.04
CA VAL A 729 12.57 0.15 -23.90
C VAL A 729 12.20 -1.34 -23.76
N PHE A 730 12.08 -1.83 -22.52
CA PHE A 730 11.71 -3.22 -22.24
C PHE A 730 10.27 -3.54 -22.68
N ALA A 731 9.31 -2.62 -22.48
CA ALA A 731 7.92 -2.82 -22.90
C ALA A 731 7.73 -2.91 -24.43
N VAL A 732 8.65 -2.33 -25.21
CA VAL A 732 8.72 -2.53 -26.66
C VAL A 732 9.47 -3.81 -27.02
N GLY A 733 10.55 -4.15 -26.32
CA GLY A 733 11.28 -5.41 -26.51
C GLY A 733 10.45 -6.67 -26.22
N ALA A 734 9.64 -6.65 -25.15
CA ALA A 734 8.77 -7.75 -24.73
C ALA A 734 7.61 -8.07 -25.70
N ARG A 735 7.49 -7.36 -26.83
CA ARG A 735 6.47 -7.58 -27.87
C ARG A 735 6.73 -8.81 -28.74
N THR A 736 7.98 -9.29 -28.83
CA THR A 736 8.36 -10.49 -29.60
C THR A 736 8.72 -11.64 -28.65
N GLU A 737 8.56 -12.89 -29.11
CA GLU A 737 9.01 -14.07 -28.36
C GLU A 737 10.47 -13.95 -27.92
N GLU A 738 11.35 -13.64 -28.87
CA GLU A 738 12.79 -13.53 -28.66
C GLU A 738 13.13 -12.44 -27.62
N GLY A 739 12.53 -11.26 -27.73
CA GLY A 739 12.75 -10.16 -26.80
C GLY A 739 12.14 -10.40 -25.41
N TRP A 740 10.99 -11.08 -25.33
CA TRP A 740 10.37 -11.50 -24.07
C TRP A 740 11.23 -12.55 -23.35
N ASN A 741 11.69 -13.57 -24.08
CA ASN A 741 12.51 -14.66 -23.51
C ASN A 741 13.87 -14.11 -23.01
N PHE A 742 14.52 -13.24 -23.79
CA PHE A 742 15.76 -12.55 -23.38
C PHE A 742 15.57 -11.65 -22.15
N LEU A 743 14.48 -10.88 -22.09
CA LEU A 743 14.14 -10.10 -20.89
C LEU A 743 13.92 -11.00 -19.68
N PHE A 744 13.24 -12.14 -19.85
CA PHE A 744 13.00 -13.08 -18.76
C PHE A 744 14.28 -13.79 -18.27
N GLU A 745 15.22 -14.08 -19.17
CA GLU A 745 16.57 -14.54 -18.84
C GLU A 745 17.31 -13.51 -17.97
N LYS A 746 17.37 -12.25 -18.40
CA LYS A 746 17.99 -11.16 -17.61
C LYS A 746 17.23 -10.84 -16.31
N TYR A 747 15.93 -11.15 -16.21
CA TYR A 747 15.19 -11.12 -14.94
C TYR A 747 15.69 -12.21 -13.97
N ARG A 748 15.97 -13.42 -14.45
CA ARG A 748 16.51 -14.52 -13.62
C ARG A 748 17.93 -14.21 -13.13
N GLU A 749 18.80 -13.76 -14.02
CA GLU A 749 20.21 -13.43 -13.74
C GLU A 749 20.39 -12.21 -12.81
N SER A 750 19.47 -11.24 -12.81
CA SER A 750 19.66 -9.98 -12.09
C SER A 750 19.62 -10.12 -10.56
N LEU A 751 20.67 -9.64 -9.89
CA LEU A 751 20.75 -9.38 -8.44
C LEU A 751 20.10 -8.05 -8.02
N TYR A 752 19.72 -7.18 -8.98
CA TYR A 752 19.19 -5.84 -8.72
C TYR A 752 17.66 -5.84 -8.77
N THR A 753 17.01 -5.59 -7.64
CA THR A 753 15.55 -5.77 -7.50
C THR A 753 14.74 -4.67 -8.22
N SER A 754 15.27 -3.45 -8.35
CA SER A 754 14.74 -2.39 -9.22
C SER A 754 14.76 -2.76 -10.72
N LEU A 755 15.80 -3.47 -11.17
CA LEU A 755 15.87 -3.97 -12.56
C LEU A 755 14.89 -5.13 -12.76
N LYS A 756 14.86 -6.11 -11.85
CA LYS A 756 13.88 -7.21 -11.86
C LYS A 756 12.44 -6.69 -11.92
N SER A 757 12.13 -5.66 -11.14
CA SER A 757 10.78 -5.08 -11.09
C SER A 757 10.39 -4.39 -12.39
N ARG A 758 11.27 -3.58 -13.00
CA ARG A 758 10.99 -2.96 -14.31
C ARG A 758 10.88 -3.98 -15.44
N ILE A 759 11.68 -5.05 -15.42
CA ILE A 759 11.53 -6.16 -16.38
C ILE A 759 10.20 -6.89 -16.17
N LYS A 760 9.88 -7.30 -14.94
CA LYS A 760 8.59 -7.94 -14.57
C LYS A 760 7.39 -7.13 -15.09
N SER A 761 7.38 -5.82 -14.86
CA SER A 761 6.37 -4.91 -15.40
C SER A 761 6.28 -4.99 -16.93
N ALA A 762 7.41 -4.86 -17.64
CA ALA A 762 7.45 -4.94 -19.09
C ALA A 762 6.96 -6.28 -19.65
N LEU A 763 7.29 -7.40 -19.01
CA LEU A 763 6.84 -8.74 -19.40
C LEU A 763 5.30 -8.88 -19.34
N THR A 764 4.62 -8.22 -18.38
CA THR A 764 3.13 -8.21 -18.30
C THR A 764 2.45 -7.36 -19.38
N ILE A 765 3.18 -6.46 -20.06
CA ILE A 765 2.65 -5.58 -21.12
C ILE A 765 2.57 -6.30 -22.48
N THR A 766 3.16 -7.51 -22.60
CA THR A 766 3.23 -8.26 -23.87
C THR A 766 1.85 -8.60 -24.46
N ALA A 767 1.80 -8.72 -25.79
CA ALA A 767 0.64 -9.24 -26.52
C ALA A 767 0.61 -10.79 -26.60
N LEU A 768 1.65 -11.47 -26.10
CA LEU A 768 1.84 -12.92 -26.17
C LEU A 768 0.97 -13.65 -25.14
N ASP A 769 -0.24 -14.05 -25.57
CA ASP A 769 -1.31 -14.64 -24.74
C ASP A 769 -0.82 -15.74 -23.76
N HIS A 770 -0.01 -16.68 -24.24
CA HIS A 770 0.47 -17.80 -23.43
C HIS A 770 1.52 -17.39 -22.38
N LYS A 771 2.31 -16.33 -22.64
CA LYS A 771 3.26 -15.78 -21.65
C LYS A 771 2.54 -15.16 -20.46
N LEU A 772 1.41 -14.49 -20.71
CA LEU A 772 0.59 -13.89 -19.66
C LEU A 772 0.05 -14.96 -18.69
N LYS A 773 -0.46 -16.08 -19.22
CA LYS A 773 -0.89 -17.23 -18.41
C LYS A 773 0.28 -17.82 -17.60
N TRP A 774 1.37 -18.13 -18.30
CA TRP A 774 2.59 -18.68 -17.72
C TRP A 774 3.15 -17.81 -16.58
N MET A 775 3.12 -16.48 -16.70
CA MET A 775 3.55 -15.57 -15.61
C MET A 775 2.71 -15.71 -14.34
N MET A 776 1.39 -15.88 -14.44
CA MET A 776 0.52 -16.07 -13.27
C MET A 776 0.71 -17.47 -12.65
N GLU A 777 0.84 -18.49 -13.48
CA GLU A 777 1.13 -19.87 -13.07
C GLU A 777 2.46 -19.95 -12.30
N GLN A 778 3.52 -19.34 -12.82
CA GLN A 778 4.86 -19.37 -12.22
C GLN A 778 5.02 -18.46 -10.99
N SER A 779 4.26 -17.36 -10.90
CA SER A 779 4.23 -16.55 -9.68
C SER A 779 3.38 -17.19 -8.57
N LEU A 780 2.44 -18.08 -8.90
CA LEU A 780 1.79 -18.95 -7.91
C LEU A 780 2.69 -20.11 -7.47
N GLU A 781 3.47 -20.70 -8.39
CA GLU A 781 4.48 -21.72 -8.05
C GLU A 781 5.58 -21.16 -7.14
N GLY A 782 5.98 -19.90 -7.32
CA GLY A 782 6.94 -19.21 -6.46
C GLY A 782 8.42 -19.48 -6.76
N SER A 783 8.73 -20.55 -7.51
CA SER A 783 10.08 -21.08 -7.75
C SER A 783 10.96 -20.18 -8.61
N VAL A 784 10.44 -19.72 -9.76
CA VAL A 784 11.16 -18.85 -10.71
C VAL A 784 10.72 -17.38 -10.60
N MET A 785 9.51 -17.13 -10.11
CA MET A 785 9.00 -15.81 -9.76
C MET A 785 8.38 -15.88 -8.37
N LYS A 786 8.99 -15.21 -7.39
CA LYS A 786 8.58 -15.29 -5.98
C LYS A 786 7.12 -14.90 -5.78
N THR A 787 6.39 -15.67 -4.97
CA THR A 787 4.94 -15.48 -4.78
C THR A 787 4.54 -14.12 -4.21
N GLN A 788 5.46 -13.39 -3.58
CA GLN A 788 5.26 -12.00 -3.16
C GLN A 788 4.93 -11.04 -4.32
N ASP A 789 5.20 -11.44 -5.57
CA ASP A 789 4.91 -10.67 -6.77
C ASP A 789 3.57 -11.04 -7.43
N LEU A 790 2.92 -12.15 -7.04
CA LEU A 790 1.70 -12.65 -7.67
C LEU A 790 0.55 -11.62 -7.70
N PRO A 791 0.24 -10.87 -6.61
CA PRO A 791 -0.82 -9.86 -6.65
C PRO A 791 -0.56 -8.76 -7.68
N TYR A 792 0.70 -8.33 -7.82
CA TYR A 792 1.11 -7.35 -8.82
C TYR A 792 1.00 -7.91 -10.25
N VAL A 793 1.45 -9.15 -10.46
CA VAL A 793 1.44 -9.82 -11.76
C VAL A 793 0.00 -10.01 -12.27
N VAL A 794 -0.91 -10.55 -11.44
CA VAL A 794 -2.31 -10.79 -11.81
C VAL A 794 -3.03 -9.48 -12.16
N VAL A 795 -2.87 -8.41 -11.36
CA VAL A 795 -3.52 -7.12 -11.61
C VAL A 795 -2.91 -6.40 -12.82
N SER A 796 -1.59 -6.47 -13.03
CA SER A 796 -0.94 -5.91 -14.22
C SER A 796 -1.41 -6.61 -15.51
N ILE A 797 -1.59 -7.93 -15.44
CA ILE A 797 -2.14 -8.73 -16.54
C ILE A 797 -3.64 -8.44 -16.73
N ASN A 798 -4.41 -8.12 -15.68
CA ASN A 798 -5.78 -7.65 -15.85
C ASN A 798 -5.88 -6.28 -16.55
N ARG A 799 -4.86 -5.42 -16.36
CA ARG A 799 -4.73 -4.14 -17.06
C ARG A 799 -4.27 -4.30 -18.53
N ASN A 800 -3.96 -5.52 -18.99
CA ASN A 800 -3.58 -5.83 -20.37
C ASN A 800 -4.82 -6.23 -21.23
N PRO A 801 -5.03 -5.65 -22.44
CA PRO A 801 -6.14 -5.99 -23.35
C PRO A 801 -6.24 -7.46 -23.77
N LYS A 802 -5.17 -8.25 -23.62
CA LYS A 802 -5.16 -9.70 -23.84
C LYS A 802 -5.28 -10.51 -22.54
N GLY A 803 -4.86 -9.96 -21.40
CA GLY A 803 -4.79 -10.67 -20.13
C GLY A 803 -6.06 -10.64 -19.28
N TYR A 804 -6.97 -9.67 -19.50
CA TYR A 804 -8.10 -9.41 -18.59
C TYR A 804 -9.14 -10.52 -18.44
N LYS A 805 -9.18 -11.51 -19.34
CA LYS A 805 -10.02 -12.71 -19.17
C LYS A 805 -9.30 -13.72 -18.30
N HIS A 806 -8.05 -14.06 -18.67
CA HIS A 806 -7.18 -14.99 -17.95
C HIS A 806 -6.98 -14.60 -16.48
N ALA A 807 -6.80 -13.31 -16.16
CA ALA A 807 -6.62 -12.86 -14.77
C ALA A 807 -7.84 -13.12 -13.88
N TRP A 808 -9.06 -13.00 -14.42
CA TRP A 808 -10.30 -13.32 -13.71
C TRP A 808 -10.53 -14.83 -13.58
N ASP A 809 -10.28 -15.58 -14.66
CA ASP A 809 -10.41 -17.03 -14.65
C ASP A 809 -9.39 -17.66 -13.68
N PHE A 810 -8.17 -17.13 -13.65
CA PHE A 810 -7.11 -17.48 -12.69
C PHE A 810 -7.48 -17.15 -11.24
N LEU A 811 -8.00 -15.95 -10.95
CA LEU A 811 -8.43 -15.54 -9.61
C LEU A 811 -9.48 -16.50 -9.04
N ARG A 812 -10.49 -16.86 -9.86
CA ARG A 812 -11.53 -17.82 -9.47
C ARG A 812 -10.99 -19.24 -9.25
N ALA A 813 -10.21 -19.74 -10.21
CA ALA A 813 -9.72 -21.11 -10.18
C ALA A 813 -8.76 -21.38 -9.00
N ASN A 814 -8.03 -20.35 -8.55
CA ASN A 814 -7.00 -20.48 -7.51
C ASN A 814 -7.39 -19.85 -6.16
N TRP A 815 -8.62 -19.37 -5.98
CA TRP A 815 -9.05 -18.59 -4.80
C TRP A 815 -8.60 -19.18 -3.46
N HIS A 816 -8.84 -20.48 -3.22
CA HIS A 816 -8.42 -21.15 -1.98
C HIS A 816 -6.90 -21.14 -1.76
N SER A 817 -6.11 -21.32 -2.82
CA SER A 817 -4.63 -21.27 -2.77
C SER A 817 -4.13 -19.85 -2.50
N LEU A 818 -4.79 -18.83 -3.06
CA LEU A 818 -4.48 -17.42 -2.82
C LEU A 818 -4.78 -17.06 -1.37
N VAL A 819 -5.99 -17.34 -0.88
CA VAL A 819 -6.40 -17.09 0.51
C VAL A 819 -5.46 -17.80 1.49
N LYS A 820 -5.09 -19.07 1.24
CA LYS A 820 -4.15 -19.81 2.08
C LYS A 820 -2.72 -19.22 2.11
N LYS A 821 -2.31 -18.46 1.09
CA LYS A 821 -0.97 -17.87 0.99
C LYS A 821 -0.87 -16.44 1.53
N PHE A 822 -1.97 -15.69 1.54
CA PHE A 822 -1.98 -14.25 1.86
C PHE A 822 -2.87 -13.86 3.05
N ASP A 823 -3.71 -14.76 3.56
CA ASP A 823 -4.82 -14.56 4.51
C ASP A 823 -6.01 -13.72 3.97
N LEU A 824 -7.21 -14.00 4.53
CA LEU A 824 -8.43 -13.21 4.33
C LEU A 824 -8.31 -11.84 5.00
N GLY A 825 -8.84 -10.81 4.32
CA GLY A 825 -8.77 -9.41 4.77
C GLY A 825 -7.49 -8.68 4.34
N SER A 826 -6.43 -9.42 4.01
CA SER A 826 -5.16 -8.82 3.58
C SER A 826 -5.27 -7.90 2.36
N HIS A 827 -4.47 -6.84 2.36
CA HIS A 827 -4.27 -5.95 1.21
C HIS A 827 -3.95 -6.72 -0.08
N SER A 828 -3.21 -7.84 0.01
CA SER A 828 -2.91 -8.71 -1.14
C SER A 828 -4.16 -9.33 -1.78
N ILE A 829 -5.11 -9.80 -0.98
CA ILE A 829 -6.40 -10.30 -1.49
C ILE A 829 -7.26 -9.14 -1.98
N ALA A 830 -7.34 -8.03 -1.23
CA ALA A 830 -8.13 -6.86 -1.61
C ALA A 830 -7.68 -6.29 -2.97
N HIS A 831 -6.38 -6.04 -3.16
CA HIS A 831 -5.79 -5.57 -4.41
C HIS A 831 -6.04 -6.54 -5.58
N MET A 832 -6.02 -7.86 -5.36
CA MET A 832 -6.40 -8.80 -6.42
C MET A 832 -7.90 -8.77 -6.75
N VAL A 833 -8.78 -8.68 -5.74
CA VAL A 833 -10.23 -8.61 -5.95
C VAL A 833 -10.61 -7.33 -6.70
N THR A 834 -10.24 -6.16 -6.19
CA THR A 834 -10.58 -4.86 -6.80
C THR A 834 -9.79 -4.64 -8.10
N GLY A 835 -8.49 -4.95 -8.12
CA GLY A 835 -7.62 -4.77 -9.27
C GLY A 835 -7.93 -5.69 -10.46
N VAL A 836 -8.56 -6.85 -10.24
CA VAL A 836 -9.09 -7.70 -11.33
C VAL A 836 -10.48 -7.23 -11.78
N THR A 837 -11.38 -6.90 -10.85
CA THR A 837 -12.80 -6.65 -11.18
C THR A 837 -13.12 -5.20 -11.60
N GLY A 838 -12.48 -4.19 -11.00
CA GLY A 838 -12.89 -2.78 -11.03
C GLY A 838 -12.80 -2.04 -12.39
N GLN A 839 -12.49 -2.76 -13.48
CA GLN A 839 -12.53 -2.24 -14.85
C GLN A 839 -13.61 -2.90 -15.72
N TYR A 840 -14.45 -3.78 -15.15
CA TYR A 840 -15.62 -4.30 -15.84
C TYR A 840 -16.79 -3.33 -15.74
N SER A 841 -17.63 -3.30 -16.78
CA SER A 841 -18.66 -2.28 -16.99
C SER A 841 -19.89 -2.84 -17.73
N THR A 842 -20.29 -4.08 -17.44
CA THR A 842 -21.47 -4.72 -18.05
C THR A 842 -22.27 -5.53 -17.02
N ARG A 843 -23.58 -5.61 -17.20
CA ARG A 843 -24.54 -6.24 -16.26
C ARG A 843 -24.34 -7.75 -16.15
N GLU A 844 -23.94 -8.38 -17.25
CA GLU A 844 -23.62 -9.81 -17.31
C GLU A 844 -22.39 -10.11 -16.47
N LYS A 845 -21.37 -9.23 -16.53
CA LYS A 845 -20.13 -9.40 -15.79
C LYS A 845 -20.30 -9.10 -14.30
N LEU A 846 -21.10 -8.09 -13.96
CA LEU A 846 -21.54 -7.85 -12.58
C LEU A 846 -22.22 -9.08 -11.98
N GLN A 847 -23.15 -9.71 -12.71
CA GLN A 847 -23.83 -10.92 -12.25
C GLN A 847 -22.87 -12.10 -12.10
N GLU A 848 -21.90 -12.27 -13.01
CA GLU A 848 -20.87 -13.31 -12.88
C GLU A 848 -20.00 -13.13 -11.63
N ILE A 849 -19.59 -11.90 -11.34
CA ILE A 849 -18.79 -11.54 -10.16
C ILE A 849 -19.60 -11.75 -8.88
N ARG A 850 -20.84 -11.24 -8.84
CA ARG A 850 -21.78 -11.39 -7.73
C ARG A 850 -22.06 -12.86 -7.43
N SER A 851 -22.33 -13.66 -8.47
CA SER A 851 -22.54 -15.11 -8.33
C SER A 851 -21.31 -15.83 -7.78
N PHE A 852 -20.10 -15.51 -8.27
CA PHE A 852 -18.87 -16.13 -7.76
C PHE A 852 -18.67 -15.85 -6.26
N PHE A 853 -18.66 -14.58 -5.85
CA PHE A 853 -18.43 -14.25 -4.44
C PHE A 853 -19.58 -14.71 -3.52
N SER A 854 -20.82 -14.73 -3.99
CA SER A 854 -21.95 -15.32 -3.25
C SER A 854 -21.92 -16.85 -3.10
N SER A 855 -21.00 -17.54 -3.79
CA SER A 855 -20.79 -18.99 -3.64
C SER A 855 -19.75 -19.36 -2.57
N LEU A 856 -19.08 -18.36 -2.00
CA LEU A 856 -18.16 -18.53 -0.88
C LEU A 856 -18.93 -18.68 0.44
N SER A 857 -18.25 -19.24 1.45
CA SER A 857 -18.65 -19.16 2.87
C SER A 857 -17.96 -17.99 3.57
N ALA A 858 -18.40 -17.61 4.77
CA ALA A 858 -17.68 -16.64 5.61
C ALA A 858 -16.21 -17.07 5.82
N GLU A 859 -15.97 -18.35 6.13
CA GLU A 859 -14.64 -18.98 6.28
C GLU A 859 -13.78 -18.94 5.01
N THR A 860 -14.37 -18.68 3.84
CA THR A 860 -13.66 -18.55 2.56
C THR A 860 -13.78 -17.15 1.94
N GLY A 861 -14.25 -16.17 2.71
CA GLY A 861 -14.17 -14.74 2.37
C GLY A 861 -15.45 -14.12 1.80
N ALA A 862 -16.63 -14.72 1.97
CA ALA A 862 -17.89 -14.16 1.45
C ALA A 862 -18.24 -12.75 1.98
N GLU A 863 -17.71 -12.37 3.14
CA GLU A 863 -18.06 -11.15 3.88
C GLU A 863 -17.01 -10.03 3.73
N LEU A 864 -15.98 -10.20 2.88
CA LEU A 864 -14.90 -9.22 2.72
C LEU A 864 -15.40 -7.88 2.14
N ARG A 865 -14.97 -6.76 2.74
CA ARG A 865 -15.24 -5.38 2.29
C ARG A 865 -14.86 -5.17 0.82
N CYS A 866 -13.71 -5.72 0.41
CA CYS A 866 -13.19 -5.57 -0.94
C CYS A 866 -14.09 -6.19 -2.03
N ILE A 867 -14.96 -7.15 -1.67
CA ILE A 867 -15.97 -7.71 -2.57
C ILE A 867 -17.12 -6.73 -2.78
N GLN A 868 -17.61 -6.08 -1.73
CA GLN A 868 -18.66 -5.06 -1.87
C GLN A 868 -18.13 -3.84 -2.63
N GLN A 869 -16.92 -3.37 -2.32
CA GLN A 869 -16.22 -2.32 -3.08
C GLN A 869 -16.09 -2.71 -4.56
N ALA A 870 -15.73 -3.96 -4.88
CA ALA A 870 -15.66 -4.45 -6.25
C ALA A 870 -17.02 -4.44 -6.97
N LEU A 871 -18.10 -4.82 -6.30
CA LEU A 871 -19.46 -4.80 -6.85
C LEU A 871 -19.93 -3.36 -7.11
N GLU A 872 -19.77 -2.46 -6.13
CA GLU A 872 -20.16 -1.04 -6.23
C GLU A 872 -19.38 -0.32 -7.34
N ASN A 873 -18.08 -0.60 -7.50
CA ASN A 873 -17.27 -0.06 -8.60
C ASN A 873 -17.74 -0.55 -9.98
N VAL A 874 -18.10 -1.83 -10.12
CA VAL A 874 -18.64 -2.36 -11.40
C VAL A 874 -20.04 -1.79 -11.68
N GLU A 875 -20.85 -1.53 -10.66
CA GLU A 875 -22.15 -0.86 -10.78
C GLU A 875 -22.00 0.61 -11.20
N GLU A 876 -21.07 1.37 -10.60
CA GLU A 876 -20.74 2.73 -11.04
C GLU A 876 -20.17 2.76 -12.46
N ASN A 877 -19.28 1.83 -12.82
CA ASN A 877 -18.77 1.70 -14.19
C ASN A 877 -19.90 1.47 -15.21
N ILE A 878 -20.95 0.73 -14.86
CA ILE A 878 -22.15 0.55 -15.71
C ILE A 878 -22.93 1.86 -15.82
N ARG A 879 -23.23 2.53 -14.69
CA ARG A 879 -23.95 3.82 -14.68
C ARG A 879 -23.21 4.88 -15.48
N TRP A 880 -21.90 5.01 -15.26
CA TRP A 880 -21.05 5.96 -15.96
C TRP A 880 -21.04 5.68 -17.46
N MET A 881 -20.84 4.43 -17.89
CA MET A 881 -20.81 4.08 -19.31
C MET A 881 -22.16 4.29 -19.99
N ASP A 882 -23.28 3.87 -19.40
CA ASP A 882 -24.61 4.06 -19.99
C ASP A 882 -25.00 5.55 -20.14
N LYS A 883 -24.53 6.41 -19.21
CA LYS A 883 -24.79 7.86 -19.19
C LYS A 883 -23.84 8.67 -20.08
N ASN A 884 -22.53 8.43 -19.97
CA ASN A 884 -21.49 9.33 -20.46
C ASN A 884 -20.86 8.90 -21.79
N LEU A 885 -20.95 7.62 -22.18
CA LEU A 885 -20.36 7.12 -23.43
C LEU A 885 -20.89 7.81 -24.71
N PRO A 886 -22.20 8.13 -24.85
CA PRO A 886 -22.70 8.87 -26.01
C PRO A 886 -22.19 10.32 -26.05
N LEU A 887 -22.02 10.94 -24.89
CA LEU A 887 -21.47 12.30 -24.77
C LEU A 887 -19.99 12.33 -25.14
N LEU A 888 -19.23 11.30 -24.73
CA LEU A 888 -17.81 11.14 -25.07
C LEU A 888 -17.61 10.97 -26.58
N GLN A 889 -18.41 10.14 -27.24
CA GLN A 889 -18.40 9.98 -28.70
C GLN A 889 -18.67 11.32 -29.39
N ALA A 890 -19.76 12.02 -29.02
CA ALA A 890 -20.13 13.29 -29.63
C ALA A 890 -19.09 14.40 -29.40
N TRP A 891 -18.46 14.45 -28.23
CA TRP A 891 -17.37 15.40 -27.94
C TRP A 891 -16.11 15.07 -28.73
N LEU A 892 -15.74 13.78 -28.86
CA LEU A 892 -14.59 13.37 -29.66
C LEU A 892 -14.81 13.63 -31.15
N ASP A 893 -15.97 13.32 -31.72
CA ASP A 893 -16.24 13.57 -33.14
C ASP A 893 -16.20 15.06 -33.50
N LYS A 894 -16.64 15.94 -32.58
CA LYS A 894 -16.51 17.41 -32.67
C LYS A 894 -15.05 17.88 -32.65
N ASN A 895 -14.19 17.25 -31.85
CA ASN A 895 -12.83 17.70 -31.55
C ASN A 895 -11.71 16.86 -32.23
N HIS A 896 -12.05 15.82 -32.99
CA HIS A 896 -11.06 14.88 -33.53
C HIS A 896 -10.10 15.57 -34.52
N PRO A 897 -8.76 15.35 -34.44
CA PRO A 897 -7.78 16.05 -35.29
C PRO A 897 -8.04 15.94 -36.80
N LEU A 898 -8.61 14.82 -37.27
CA LEU A 898 -8.98 14.64 -38.68
C LEU A 898 -10.07 15.62 -39.14
N HIS A 899 -10.99 16.02 -38.26
CA HIS A 899 -12.02 17.01 -38.57
C HIS A 899 -11.44 18.43 -38.68
N LEU A 900 -10.38 18.76 -37.94
CA LEU A 900 -9.70 20.05 -38.06
C LEU A 900 -8.92 20.19 -39.40
N VAL A 901 -8.35 19.10 -39.90
CA VAL A 901 -7.75 19.06 -41.26
C VAL A 901 -8.83 19.20 -42.34
N SER A 902 -9.95 18.47 -42.19
CA SER A 902 -11.11 18.58 -43.08
C SER A 902 -11.69 20.00 -43.11
N LYS A 903 -11.80 20.66 -41.94
CA LYS A 903 -12.33 22.01 -41.81
C LYS A 903 -11.40 23.04 -42.45
N ARG A 904 -10.08 23.01 -42.17
CA ARG A 904 -9.11 23.86 -42.89
C ARG A 904 -9.20 23.73 -44.40
N HIS A 905 -9.45 22.52 -44.94
CA HIS A 905 -9.64 22.32 -46.38
C HIS A 905 -10.98 22.80 -46.95
N ARG A 906 -12.01 23.02 -46.12
CA ARG A 906 -13.22 23.77 -46.54
C ARG A 906 -12.99 25.27 -46.45
N ASP A 907 -12.44 25.74 -45.34
CA ASP A 907 -12.19 27.16 -45.09
C ASP A 907 -11.25 27.75 -46.18
N THR A 908 -10.23 26.99 -46.63
CA THR A 908 -9.38 27.39 -47.78
C THR A 908 -10.03 27.25 -49.16
N ARG A 909 -11.19 26.59 -49.28
CA ARG A 909 -11.98 26.56 -50.53
C ARG A 909 -13.00 27.71 -50.57
N GLU A 910 -13.57 28.07 -49.43
CA GLU A 910 -14.50 29.20 -49.32
C GLU A 910 -13.77 30.55 -49.37
N LEU A 911 -12.50 30.64 -48.95
CA LEU A 911 -11.66 31.84 -49.19
C LEU A 911 -11.24 32.07 -50.66
N HIS A 912 -11.63 31.21 -51.60
CA HIS A 912 -11.22 31.29 -53.01
C HIS A 912 -12.38 31.50 -54.01
N SER A 913 -13.61 31.77 -53.55
CA SER A 913 -14.77 32.02 -54.44
C SER A 913 -14.94 33.48 -54.90
N ASP A 914 -14.35 34.46 -54.21
CA ASP A 914 -14.73 35.87 -54.34
C ASP A 914 -13.74 36.70 -55.18
N LEU A 915 -13.68 36.45 -56.50
CA LEU A 915 -13.09 37.37 -57.49
C LEU A 915 -13.96 37.44 -58.78
N PRO A 916 -14.29 38.64 -59.30
CA PRO A 916 -15.22 38.81 -60.43
C PRO A 916 -14.58 38.67 -61.83
N SER A 917 -15.44 38.57 -62.84
CA SER A 917 -15.16 38.03 -64.17
C SER A 917 -14.55 38.98 -65.21
N ALA A 918 -13.73 38.42 -66.11
CA ALA A 918 -13.43 38.87 -67.49
C ALA A 918 -12.64 37.75 -68.23
N GLU A 919 -12.57 37.63 -69.57
CA GLU A 919 -13.59 37.73 -70.64
C GLU A 919 -12.96 37.13 -71.94
N VAL A 920 -13.64 36.21 -72.67
CA VAL A 920 -13.36 35.69 -74.05
C VAL A 920 -11.94 35.14 -74.40
N PHE A 921 -11.67 34.21 -75.35
CA PHE A 921 -12.35 33.71 -76.58
C PHE A 921 -11.80 32.33 -77.03
N HIS A 922 -12.64 31.48 -77.67
CA HIS A 922 -12.32 30.39 -78.67
C HIS A 922 -11.36 29.21 -78.28
N THR A 923 -11.44 27.97 -78.83
CA THR A 923 -12.28 27.32 -79.89
C THR A 923 -12.31 25.78 -79.74
N SER A 924 -13.40 25.12 -80.17
CA SER A 924 -13.58 23.66 -80.53
C SER A 924 -13.18 22.56 -79.51
N GLU A 925 -13.79 21.37 -79.45
CA GLU A 925 -14.65 20.64 -80.42
C GLU A 925 -15.69 19.70 -79.70
N THR A 926 -16.71 19.21 -80.42
CA THR A 926 -17.87 18.41 -79.91
C THR A 926 -17.54 16.94 -79.58
N PHE A 927 -18.15 16.16 -78.66
CA PHE A 927 -19.44 16.13 -77.89
C PHE A 927 -20.61 15.29 -78.49
N ARG A 928 -21.25 14.43 -77.66
CA ARG A 928 -22.44 13.51 -77.90
C ARG A 928 -22.22 12.30 -78.84
N ASN A 929 -22.98 11.18 -78.81
CA ASN A 929 -24.10 10.58 -78.00
C ASN A 929 -23.74 9.07 -77.74
N HIS A 930 -24.21 8.27 -76.76
CA HIS A 930 -25.49 8.06 -76.03
C HIS A 930 -26.60 7.28 -76.79
N VAL A 931 -26.95 6.05 -76.35
CA VAL A 931 -28.28 5.38 -76.43
C VAL A 931 -28.27 3.99 -75.73
N HIS A 932 -29.44 3.52 -75.26
CA HIS A 932 -29.70 2.27 -74.51
C HIS A 932 -30.18 1.08 -75.39
N ARG A 933 -30.28 -0.11 -74.75
CA ARG A 933 -31.06 -1.35 -75.06
C ARG A 933 -30.20 -2.58 -75.43
N GLU A 934 -30.64 -3.84 -75.24
CA GLU A 934 -31.96 -4.35 -74.79
C GLU A 934 -31.84 -5.60 -73.89
N LEU A 935 -32.93 -5.99 -73.21
CA LEU A 935 -33.14 -7.32 -72.64
C LEU A 935 -33.99 -8.15 -73.62
N GLU A 936 -33.53 -9.32 -74.06
CA GLU A 936 -34.43 -10.33 -74.64
C GLU A 936 -33.90 -11.78 -74.48
N HIS A 937 -34.80 -12.75 -74.57
CA HIS A 937 -34.58 -14.11 -74.06
C HIS A 937 -35.21 -15.16 -75.02
N ARG A 938 -34.43 -15.90 -75.83
CA ARG A 938 -34.98 -16.97 -76.69
C ARG A 938 -34.00 -18.08 -77.16
N GLN A 939 -34.38 -19.32 -76.82
CA GLN A 939 -34.31 -20.59 -77.61
C GLN A 939 -32.97 -21.25 -78.04
N ARG A 940 -32.86 -22.53 -77.62
CA ARG A 940 -32.38 -23.75 -78.33
C ARG A 940 -30.89 -23.83 -78.76
N GLY A 941 -30.15 -24.94 -78.51
CA GLY A 941 -30.43 -26.12 -77.68
C GLY A 941 -29.66 -27.39 -78.08
N SER A 942 -29.58 -28.37 -77.15
CA SER A 942 -28.99 -29.73 -77.28
C SER A 942 -27.45 -29.84 -77.27
N GLY A 943 -26.84 -30.82 -76.58
CA GLY A 943 -27.45 -31.87 -75.74
C GLY A 943 -26.46 -32.89 -75.13
N PHE A 944 -27.04 -34.01 -74.64
CA PHE A 944 -26.45 -35.11 -73.84
C PHE A 944 -26.11 -34.77 -72.38
N LEU A 945 -26.85 -35.23 -71.34
CA LEU A 945 -27.21 -36.58 -70.82
C LEU A 945 -26.18 -37.09 -69.77
N ASN A 946 -26.55 -37.67 -68.60
CA ASN A 946 -27.87 -37.93 -68.01
C ASN A 946 -27.81 -38.29 -66.49
N ILE A 947 -28.95 -38.23 -65.75
CA ILE A 947 -29.33 -39.05 -64.55
C ILE A 947 -28.52 -38.86 -63.22
N GLN A 948 -29.06 -38.92 -61.98
CA GLN A 948 -30.38 -38.69 -61.35
C GLN A 948 -30.26 -38.58 -59.79
N ARG A 949 -31.23 -37.89 -59.14
CA ARG A 949 -31.83 -38.12 -57.79
C ARG A 949 -31.00 -38.14 -56.47
N GLU A 950 -31.38 -37.22 -55.56
CA GLU A 950 -32.01 -37.43 -54.21
C GLU A 950 -32.05 -38.83 -53.55
N PRO A 951 -32.29 -38.96 -52.21
CA PRO A 951 -31.89 -38.11 -51.05
C PRO A 951 -31.59 -38.92 -49.73
N ARG A 952 -31.56 -38.22 -48.57
CA ARG A 952 -31.89 -38.67 -47.16
C ARG A 952 -30.92 -39.50 -46.29
N GLU A 953 -30.78 -38.99 -45.04
CA GLU A 953 -30.93 -39.61 -43.71
C GLU A 953 -30.14 -40.86 -43.22
N TRP A 954 -29.61 -40.72 -41.99
CA TRP A 954 -29.40 -41.73 -40.92
C TRP A 954 -28.38 -42.88 -41.10
N GLY A 955 -27.61 -43.15 -40.02
CA GLY A 955 -26.89 -44.42 -39.83
C GLY A 955 -25.70 -44.34 -38.85
N ARG A 956 -25.84 -44.88 -37.63
CA ARG A 956 -24.74 -45.06 -36.65
C ARG A 956 -23.97 -46.36 -36.89
N THR A 957 -22.64 -46.33 -36.71
CA THR A 957 -21.76 -47.24 -35.92
C THR A 957 -20.33 -46.69 -36.01
N GLY A 958 -19.37 -46.87 -35.09
CA GLY A 958 -19.06 -48.00 -34.18
C GLY A 958 -17.77 -48.67 -34.71
N GLU A 959 -16.58 -48.20 -34.34
CA GLU A 959 -15.70 -48.68 -33.25
C GLU A 959 -14.76 -49.84 -33.64
N GLY A 960 -13.53 -49.87 -33.06
CA GLY A 960 -12.42 -50.79 -33.37
C GLY A 960 -11.30 -50.12 -34.20
N VAL A 961 -10.04 -49.88 -33.79
CA VAL A 961 -9.06 -50.42 -32.80
C VAL A 961 -8.04 -51.43 -33.40
N GLY A 962 -6.77 -51.03 -33.39
CA GLY A 962 -5.57 -51.89 -33.59
C GLY A 962 -5.02 -52.00 -35.03
N THR A 963 -3.73 -52.26 -35.27
CA THR A 963 -2.49 -52.26 -34.46
C THR A 963 -1.26 -52.18 -35.40
N ASP A 964 -0.04 -52.13 -34.83
CA ASP A 964 1.27 -52.53 -35.44
C ASP A 964 1.91 -51.62 -36.52
N GLY A 965 3.24 -51.61 -36.73
CA GLY A 965 4.33 -52.18 -35.91
C GLY A 965 5.55 -52.70 -36.70
N GLU A 966 6.61 -51.88 -36.85
CA GLU A 966 8.01 -52.23 -37.26
C GLU A 966 8.22 -52.95 -38.63
N GLY A 967 9.39 -52.91 -39.30
CA GLY A 967 10.63 -52.13 -39.11
C GLY A 967 11.78 -52.58 -40.05
N VAL A 968 12.87 -51.79 -40.10
CA VAL A 968 14.25 -52.13 -40.56
C VAL A 968 14.54 -52.36 -42.07
N GLY A 969 15.64 -51.77 -42.56
CA GLY A 969 16.31 -52.02 -43.85
C GLY A 969 17.46 -51.03 -44.11
N THR A 970 18.62 -51.46 -44.62
CA THR A 970 19.90 -50.71 -44.54
C THR A 970 20.70 -50.54 -45.86
N ASP A 971 21.73 -49.68 -45.78
CA ASP A 971 22.98 -49.64 -46.59
C ASP A 971 23.00 -49.00 -48.01
N GLY A 972 24.13 -48.34 -48.32
CA GLY A 972 24.48 -47.81 -49.66
C GLY A 972 25.46 -46.61 -49.64
N GLU A 973 26.71 -46.80 -50.11
CA GLU A 973 27.75 -45.76 -50.19
C GLU A 973 27.79 -45.04 -51.56
N GLY A 974 28.47 -43.87 -51.64
CA GLY A 974 28.84 -43.25 -52.92
C GLY A 974 29.54 -41.88 -52.80
N VAL A 975 30.68 -41.70 -53.50
CA VAL A 975 31.50 -40.47 -53.54
C VAL A 975 31.68 -40.00 -55.00
N GLY A 976 31.75 -38.69 -55.24
CA GLY A 976 32.06 -38.08 -56.55
C GLY A 976 32.59 -36.64 -56.42
N THR A 977 33.36 -36.16 -57.40
CA THR A 977 34.22 -34.95 -57.29
C THR A 977 34.28 -34.08 -58.57
N ASP A 978 34.57 -32.79 -58.33
CA ASP A 978 35.24 -31.78 -59.20
C ASP A 978 34.65 -31.29 -60.55
N GLY A 979 34.94 -30.00 -60.84
CA GLY A 979 34.91 -29.33 -62.17
C GLY A 979 33.59 -28.68 -62.63
N GLU A 980 33.56 -27.65 -63.50
CA GLU A 980 34.60 -26.69 -63.97
C GLU A 980 33.93 -25.52 -64.78
N GLU A 981 34.51 -24.29 -64.75
CA GLU A 981 34.55 -23.20 -65.79
C GLU A 981 33.30 -22.75 -66.65
N GLU A 982 33.22 -21.60 -67.37
CA GLU A 982 34.12 -20.45 -67.63
C GLU A 982 33.41 -19.09 -67.93
N LYS A 983 34.23 -18.05 -68.17
CA LYS A 983 34.09 -16.59 -68.45
C LYS A 983 33.00 -16.15 -69.48
N THR A 984 32.49 -14.90 -69.50
CA THR A 984 33.23 -13.72 -70.08
C THR A 984 32.57 -12.32 -69.94
N HIS A 985 33.44 -11.31 -69.79
CA HIS A 985 33.43 -9.90 -70.31
C HIS A 985 32.58 -8.71 -69.78
N ASN A 986 33.32 -7.58 -69.65
CA ASN A 986 32.98 -6.13 -69.73
C ASN A 986 32.31 -5.44 -68.51
N THR A 987 33.01 -4.56 -67.74
CA THR A 987 33.58 -3.20 -68.00
C THR A 987 32.53 -2.08 -68.09
N LEU A 988 32.67 -0.84 -67.56
CA LEU A 988 33.66 -0.13 -66.70
C LEU A 988 32.85 1.00 -65.94
N LEU A 989 33.34 2.02 -65.21
CA LEU A 989 34.66 2.67 -65.02
C LEU A 989 34.82 3.15 -63.55
N SER A 990 35.47 4.30 -63.27
CA SER A 990 35.78 4.81 -61.92
C SER A 990 35.82 6.35 -61.84
N SER A 991 35.92 6.85 -60.59
CA SER A 991 36.68 8.05 -60.15
C SER A 991 36.27 9.49 -60.57
N SER A 992 36.05 10.32 -59.52
CA SER A 992 36.48 11.73 -59.34
C SER A 992 35.99 12.86 -60.25
N LEU A 993 35.47 13.94 -59.63
CA LEU A 993 36.09 15.28 -59.69
C LEU A 993 35.51 16.27 -58.65
N LEU A 994 36.38 17.12 -58.11
CA LEU A 994 36.13 18.35 -57.33
C LEU A 994 36.51 19.56 -58.22
N PRO A 995 36.30 20.84 -57.83
CA PRO A 995 35.41 21.46 -56.82
C PRO A 995 34.54 22.59 -57.45
N HIS A 996 33.86 23.44 -56.64
CA HIS A 996 34.01 24.91 -56.70
C HIS A 996 33.32 25.62 -55.50
N ARG A 997 33.35 26.97 -55.43
CA ARG A 997 33.12 27.80 -54.21
C ARG A 997 32.11 28.97 -54.44
N PRO A 998 31.65 29.68 -53.38
CA PRO A 998 30.62 30.76 -53.39
C PRO A 998 31.28 32.15 -53.65
N PRO A 999 30.84 33.36 -53.18
CA PRO A 999 29.60 33.87 -52.52
C PRO A 999 29.05 35.13 -53.27
N PRO A 1000 28.52 36.24 -52.68
CA PRO A 1000 27.85 36.53 -51.38
C PRO A 1000 26.51 37.35 -51.48
N SER A 1001 25.82 37.58 -50.35
CA SER A 1001 25.39 38.96 -49.94
C SER A 1001 24.86 39.05 -48.49
N GLN A 1002 25.24 40.15 -47.84
CA GLN A 1002 24.82 40.72 -46.54
C GLN A 1002 24.74 42.27 -46.78
N PRO A 1003 24.64 43.24 -45.83
CA PRO A 1003 24.78 43.22 -44.35
C PRO A 1003 23.77 44.13 -43.56
N HIS A 1004 24.12 44.43 -42.29
CA HIS A 1004 23.79 45.63 -41.44
C HIS A 1004 22.81 45.42 -40.25
N ILE A 1005 23.03 45.97 -39.03
CA ILE A 1005 24.21 46.58 -38.36
C ILE A 1005 24.05 46.54 -36.81
N TYR A 1006 25.14 46.70 -36.04
CA TYR A 1006 25.22 46.74 -34.55
C TYR A 1006 25.60 48.16 -34.02
N PRO A 1007 25.31 48.52 -32.74
CA PRO A 1007 26.29 48.41 -31.63
C PRO A 1007 25.66 47.99 -30.27
N SER A 1008 26.30 47.46 -29.20
CA SER A 1008 27.70 47.40 -28.70
C SER A 1008 28.22 48.65 -27.94
N PHE A 1009 29.16 48.64 -26.98
CA PHE A 1009 29.96 47.56 -26.35
C PHE A 1009 30.59 48.04 -25.00
N SER A 1010 30.67 47.24 -23.90
CA SER A 1010 31.62 47.51 -22.79
C SER A 1010 31.92 46.35 -21.81
N THR A 1011 33.21 46.17 -21.49
CA THR A 1011 33.80 45.51 -20.30
C THR A 1011 34.98 46.36 -19.80
N PRO A 1012 35.56 46.11 -18.61
CA PRO A 1012 36.96 45.60 -18.62
C PRO A 1012 37.36 44.69 -17.42
N TYR A 1013 38.56 44.08 -17.52
CA TYR A 1013 39.26 43.30 -16.47
C TYR A 1013 40.61 43.94 -16.09
N PRO A 1014 41.06 43.81 -14.82
CA PRO A 1014 42.40 43.26 -14.50
C PRO A 1014 42.43 42.46 -13.15
N SER A 1015 43.54 41.93 -12.63
CA SER A 1015 44.64 41.06 -13.17
C SER A 1015 45.55 40.57 -11.99
N PHE A 1016 46.62 39.80 -12.28
CA PHE A 1016 47.68 39.28 -11.37
C PHE A 1016 47.30 38.16 -10.36
N SER A 1017 48.16 37.17 -10.02
CA SER A 1017 49.32 36.56 -10.72
C SER A 1017 49.78 35.25 -10.04
N THR A 1018 50.45 34.35 -10.78
CA THR A 1018 51.05 33.08 -10.31
C THR A 1018 52.52 33.27 -9.83
N PRO A 1019 53.22 32.24 -9.27
CA PRO A 1019 53.78 31.07 -9.98
C PRO A 1019 53.62 29.76 -9.13
N HIS A 1020 54.32 28.61 -9.25
CA HIS A 1020 55.34 28.05 -10.17
C HIS A 1020 55.37 26.49 -10.04
N LEU A 1021 55.61 25.72 -11.12
CA LEU A 1021 56.40 24.45 -11.18
C LEU A 1021 56.52 23.97 -12.66
N PRO A 1022 57.56 23.21 -13.10
CA PRO A 1022 57.85 22.95 -14.52
C PRO A 1022 57.63 21.48 -15.02
N PRO A 1023 57.68 21.21 -16.36
CA PRO A 1023 57.37 19.90 -16.96
C PRO A 1023 58.54 19.16 -17.67
N ILE A 1024 58.35 17.86 -17.98
CA ILE A 1024 59.12 17.00 -18.92
C ILE A 1024 58.41 15.62 -19.03
N LEU A 1025 58.34 14.87 -20.14
CA LEU A 1025 58.44 15.17 -21.59
C LEU A 1025 57.69 14.07 -22.42
N ASN A 1026 58.17 13.70 -23.62
CA ASN A 1026 57.64 12.69 -24.58
C ASN A 1026 58.81 11.76 -25.03
N PRO A 1027 58.65 10.58 -25.70
CA PRO A 1027 58.08 10.50 -27.07
C PRO A 1027 57.38 9.19 -27.51
N THR A 1028 56.92 9.19 -28.76
CA THR A 1028 56.26 8.13 -29.56
C THR A 1028 57.22 7.17 -30.30
N SER A 1029 56.83 5.90 -30.52
CA SER A 1029 56.85 5.22 -31.87
C SER A 1029 56.51 3.71 -31.83
N THR A 1030 55.86 3.22 -32.89
CA THR A 1030 55.54 1.79 -33.21
C THR A 1030 56.43 1.29 -34.39
N PRO A 1031 56.26 0.07 -34.94
CA PRO A 1031 56.21 -1.31 -34.39
C PRO A 1031 57.30 -2.19 -35.11
N PRO A 1032 57.05 -3.35 -35.78
CA PRO A 1032 56.36 -4.60 -35.42
C PRO A 1032 57.23 -5.89 -35.55
N SER A 1033 56.87 -6.99 -34.88
CA SER A 1033 56.99 -8.35 -35.46
C SER A 1033 56.14 -9.41 -34.72
N GLN A 1034 55.15 -9.94 -35.45
CA GLN A 1034 54.31 -11.13 -35.19
C GLN A 1034 55.09 -12.46 -35.42
N PRO A 1035 54.49 -13.68 -35.40
CA PRO A 1035 53.13 -14.11 -34.95
C PRO A 1035 53.14 -15.40 -34.06
N LEU A 1036 51.96 -15.88 -33.61
CA LEU A 1036 51.34 -17.17 -34.05
C LEU A 1036 50.28 -17.74 -33.08
N THR A 1037 49.02 -17.57 -33.45
CA THR A 1037 47.97 -18.61 -33.43
C THR A 1037 47.88 -19.21 -34.86
N PRO A 1038 47.00 -20.17 -35.27
CA PRO A 1038 45.79 -20.72 -34.60
C PRO A 1038 45.50 -22.25 -34.83
N HIS A 1039 44.28 -22.68 -34.45
CA HIS A 1039 43.39 -23.71 -35.04
C HIS A 1039 42.91 -24.92 -34.17
N LEU A 1040 41.64 -25.28 -34.43
CA LEU A 1040 40.78 -26.36 -33.91
C LEU A 1040 40.82 -27.57 -34.92
N PRO A 1041 39.83 -28.50 -35.14
CA PRO A 1041 38.52 -28.79 -34.48
C PRO A 1041 37.98 -30.26 -34.39
N LEU A 1042 36.81 -30.43 -33.72
CA LEU A 1042 35.70 -31.41 -33.98
C LEU A 1042 35.94 -32.94 -33.73
N LEU A 1043 34.96 -33.89 -33.61
CA LEU A 1043 33.47 -33.96 -33.78
C LEU A 1043 32.72 -34.81 -32.69
N LEU A 1044 31.43 -34.48 -32.46
CA LEU A 1044 30.18 -35.29 -32.24
C LEU A 1044 29.93 -36.45 -31.21
N ASN A 1045 28.67 -36.44 -30.72
CA ASN A 1045 27.77 -37.42 -30.03
C ASN A 1045 27.41 -38.71 -30.86
N PRO A 1046 26.47 -39.63 -30.45
CA PRO A 1046 25.67 -39.85 -29.20
C PRO A 1046 25.91 -41.30 -28.59
N THR A 1047 25.04 -42.16 -27.98
CA THR A 1047 23.58 -42.35 -27.70
C THR A 1047 23.30 -43.23 -26.42
N SER A 1048 22.03 -43.34 -25.95
CA SER A 1048 21.25 -44.53 -25.43
C SER A 1048 21.86 -45.60 -24.47
N THR A 1049 21.19 -46.30 -23.53
CA THR A 1049 19.80 -46.40 -22.97
C THR A 1049 19.82 -47.31 -21.69
N PRO A 1050 18.77 -47.34 -20.82
CA PRO A 1050 18.60 -48.33 -19.72
C PRO A 1050 18.18 -49.74 -20.26
N PRO A 1051 18.27 -50.89 -19.52
CA PRO A 1051 17.55 -51.13 -18.23
C PRO A 1051 18.17 -52.17 -17.23
N SER A 1052 17.33 -52.56 -16.24
CA SER A 1052 17.31 -53.78 -15.39
C SER A 1052 18.28 -54.00 -14.19
N GLN A 1053 17.71 -54.54 -13.11
CA GLN A 1053 18.40 -55.25 -12.00
C GLN A 1053 18.48 -56.76 -12.31
N PRO A 1054 19.38 -57.56 -11.69
CA PRO A 1054 19.07 -58.17 -10.38
C PRO A 1054 20.26 -58.38 -9.41
N HIS A 1055 19.95 -58.81 -8.17
CA HIS A 1055 20.85 -59.09 -7.04
C HIS A 1055 21.72 -60.36 -7.18
N ILE A 1056 22.88 -60.44 -6.46
CA ILE A 1056 23.17 -61.40 -5.34
C ILE A 1056 24.67 -61.39 -4.87
N TYR A 1057 24.90 -61.72 -3.59
CA TYR A 1057 26.19 -61.79 -2.86
C TYR A 1057 27.01 -63.08 -3.10
N PRO A 1058 28.33 -63.06 -2.83
CA PRO A 1058 28.87 -63.74 -1.61
C PRO A 1058 30.07 -63.01 -0.94
N SER A 1059 30.59 -63.34 0.27
CA SER A 1059 30.04 -63.91 1.53
C SER A 1059 31.15 -63.94 2.65
N PHE A 1060 30.86 -64.60 3.79
CA PHE A 1060 31.76 -65.13 4.87
C PHE A 1060 31.96 -64.39 6.21
N SER A 1061 31.98 -65.23 7.28
CA SER A 1061 32.39 -64.98 8.67
C SER A 1061 32.72 -66.34 9.33
N PRO A 1062 33.45 -66.38 10.46
CA PRO A 1062 32.95 -67.18 11.58
C PRO A 1062 33.20 -66.59 12.99
N LEU A 1063 32.53 -67.18 13.99
CA LEU A 1063 32.51 -66.90 15.44
C LEU A 1063 33.03 -68.15 16.21
N PRO A 1064 33.32 -68.16 17.55
CA PRO A 1064 32.25 -68.43 18.56
C PRO A 1064 32.45 -68.08 20.07
N HIS A 1065 31.33 -68.12 20.83
CA HIS A 1065 31.15 -68.30 22.30
C HIS A 1065 31.58 -67.15 23.27
N ILE A 1066 31.05 -66.92 24.50
CA ILE A 1066 30.19 -67.66 25.49
C ILE A 1066 29.05 -66.73 26.06
N TYR A 1067 28.06 -67.28 26.81
CA TYR A 1067 26.82 -66.70 27.43
C TYR A 1067 26.68 -67.23 28.92
N PRO A 1068 25.66 -66.97 29.80
CA PRO A 1068 24.49 -66.03 29.78
C PRO A 1068 23.98 -65.36 31.13
N SER A 1069 23.05 -64.38 31.01
CA SER A 1069 21.73 -64.21 31.70
C SER A 1069 21.41 -63.58 33.11
N TYR A 1070 20.24 -62.88 33.12
CA TYR A 1070 19.13 -62.77 34.12
C TYR A 1070 19.01 -61.70 35.25
N SER A 1071 17.79 -61.11 35.33
CA SER A 1071 17.00 -60.64 36.52
C SER A 1071 16.83 -59.14 36.89
N LEU A 1072 15.57 -58.78 37.23
CA LEU A 1072 15.07 -57.65 38.08
C LEU A 1072 14.83 -58.17 39.53
N PRO A 1073 14.45 -57.41 40.61
CA PRO A 1073 13.86 -56.04 40.70
C PRO A 1073 14.37 -55.14 41.89
N HIS A 1074 13.58 -54.12 42.30
CA HIS A 1074 13.67 -53.28 43.54
C HIS A 1074 13.39 -54.09 44.86
N PRO A 1075 13.43 -53.56 46.14
CA PRO A 1075 13.43 -52.14 46.63
C PRO A 1075 14.22 -51.77 47.95
N THR A 1076 14.05 -50.50 48.40
CA THR A 1076 14.05 -49.96 49.81
C THR A 1076 15.29 -49.78 50.73
N SER A 1077 15.28 -48.63 51.44
CA SER A 1077 15.63 -48.35 52.87
C SER A 1077 16.82 -47.42 53.24
N THR A 1078 16.65 -46.71 54.38
CA THR A 1078 17.47 -45.64 55.04
C THR A 1078 17.68 -46.00 56.54
N PRO A 1079 18.28 -45.20 57.46
CA PRO A 1079 18.96 -43.88 57.44
C PRO A 1079 20.46 -44.06 57.87
N PRO A 1080 21.21 -43.27 58.71
CA PRO A 1080 21.08 -41.94 59.38
C PRO A 1080 22.14 -40.92 58.85
N SER A 1081 22.88 -40.02 59.53
CA SER A 1081 23.14 -39.63 60.96
C SER A 1081 23.70 -38.18 61.09
N LEU A 1082 24.05 -37.75 62.32
CA LEU A 1082 24.51 -36.39 62.74
C LEU A 1082 25.57 -36.51 63.88
N PRO A 1083 26.44 -35.51 64.22
CA PRO A 1083 26.02 -34.22 64.83
C PRO A 1083 26.86 -32.94 64.54
N TYR A 1084 26.36 -31.79 65.05
CA TYR A 1084 26.97 -30.44 65.13
C TYR A 1084 27.63 -30.16 66.52
N PRO A 1085 28.36 -29.03 66.74
CA PRO A 1085 27.73 -27.88 67.47
C PRO A 1085 28.29 -26.43 67.24
N THR A 1086 27.42 -25.41 67.36
CA THR A 1086 27.64 -24.01 67.90
C THR A 1086 28.65 -23.01 67.24
N SER A 1087 28.53 -21.66 67.32
CA SER A 1087 27.51 -20.71 67.87
C SER A 1087 27.64 -19.27 67.24
N THR A 1088 26.68 -18.38 67.52
CA THR A 1088 26.47 -16.97 67.01
C THR A 1088 26.87 -15.90 68.07
N PRO A 1089 26.54 -14.56 68.02
CA PRO A 1089 25.94 -13.61 67.02
C PRO A 1089 26.89 -12.37 66.78
N PRO A 1090 26.60 -11.04 66.86
CA PRO A 1090 25.39 -10.18 66.64
C PRO A 1090 25.58 -8.80 65.88
N SER A 1091 24.45 -8.14 65.52
CA SER A 1091 24.16 -6.67 65.48
C SER A 1091 24.77 -5.67 64.44
N GLN A 1092 24.00 -4.59 64.17
CA GLN A 1092 24.22 -3.40 63.29
C GLN A 1092 24.53 -2.12 64.16
N PRO A 1093 24.45 -0.82 63.73
CA PRO A 1093 24.32 -0.15 62.41
C PRO A 1093 25.19 1.17 62.24
N LEU A 1094 24.85 2.03 61.24
CA LEU A 1094 25.03 3.53 61.16
C LEU A 1094 26.39 4.24 60.83
N THR A 1095 26.45 4.85 59.62
CA THR A 1095 26.96 6.21 59.20
C THR A 1095 28.40 6.76 59.48
N PRO A 1096 28.93 7.72 58.64
CA PRO A 1096 30.32 8.23 58.66
C PRO A 1096 30.52 9.58 59.41
N PRO A 1097 31.77 10.10 59.67
CA PRO A 1097 32.39 11.12 58.75
C PRO A 1097 33.95 11.36 58.77
N SER A 1098 34.47 12.00 57.70
CA SER A 1098 35.55 13.05 57.59
C SER A 1098 36.97 13.00 58.24
N GLN A 1099 38.01 13.26 57.38
CA GLN A 1099 39.27 14.07 57.60
C GLN A 1099 40.40 13.56 58.56
N PRO A 1100 41.64 14.17 58.63
CA PRO A 1100 42.50 14.90 57.64
C PRO A 1100 44.05 14.62 57.68
N HIS A 1101 44.84 15.36 56.85
CA HIS A 1101 46.28 15.81 56.99
C HIS A 1101 47.52 15.03 56.40
N ARG A 1102 48.25 15.74 55.48
CA ARG A 1102 49.71 16.15 55.38
C ARG A 1102 50.86 15.27 55.98
N PRO A 1103 52.15 15.34 55.50
CA PRO A 1103 52.90 16.59 55.14
C PRO A 1103 54.05 16.58 54.05
N LEU A 1104 54.33 17.78 53.45
CA LEU A 1104 55.62 18.24 52.80
C LEU A 1104 56.07 17.46 51.51
N LEU A 1105 57.09 17.78 50.66
CA LEU A 1105 57.94 18.96 50.23
C LEU A 1105 58.42 18.67 48.75
N LEU A 1106 59.38 19.30 48.01
CA LEU A 1106 60.47 20.31 48.19
C LEU A 1106 60.68 21.14 46.87
N ASN A 1107 61.91 21.57 46.51
CA ASN A 1107 62.32 22.36 45.31
C ASN A 1107 63.88 22.29 45.11
N PRO A 1108 64.63 23.06 44.26
CA PRO A 1108 64.35 24.20 43.32
C PRO A 1108 64.19 23.75 41.83
N THR A 1109 64.15 24.54 40.73
CA THR A 1109 64.50 25.95 40.33
C THR A 1109 63.66 26.31 39.04
N SER A 1110 63.70 27.41 38.25
CA SER A 1110 64.44 28.70 38.11
C SER A 1110 63.62 29.70 37.23
N THR A 1111 64.09 30.93 36.94
CA THR A 1111 63.45 31.93 36.01
C THR A 1111 64.49 32.85 35.34
N PRO A 1112 64.12 33.76 34.40
CA PRO A 1112 63.82 35.16 34.83
C PRO A 1112 62.79 36.00 34.00
N TYR A 1113 62.14 36.98 34.67
CA TYR A 1113 61.39 38.19 34.18
C TYR A 1113 60.21 38.07 33.16
N SER A 1114 59.09 38.84 33.25
CA SER A 1114 58.37 39.48 34.38
C SER A 1114 57.02 40.13 33.99
N LEU A 1115 55.92 39.70 34.65
CA LEU A 1115 54.79 40.48 35.27
C LEU A 1115 54.02 41.61 34.52
N PRO A 1116 52.75 41.96 34.92
CA PRO A 1116 51.90 41.42 36.00
C PRO A 1116 50.44 40.98 35.63
N GLN A 1117 50.00 39.86 36.25
CA GLN A 1117 48.75 39.58 37.02
C GLN A 1117 47.44 40.46 36.92
N PRO A 1118 46.25 39.98 37.41
CA PRO A 1118 45.69 38.60 37.51
C PRO A 1118 44.13 38.44 37.37
N HIS A 1119 43.64 37.19 37.53
CA HIS A 1119 42.34 36.73 38.12
C HIS A 1119 40.98 36.69 37.35
N ILE A 1120 40.43 35.45 37.30
CA ILE A 1120 39.06 34.99 37.69
C ILE A 1120 37.81 35.56 36.98
N TYR A 1121 37.01 34.65 36.40
CA TYR A 1121 35.56 34.81 36.14
C TYR A 1121 34.74 34.26 37.33
N PRO A 1122 33.65 34.92 37.75
CA PRO A 1122 32.32 34.49 37.25
C PRO A 1122 31.25 35.60 37.06
N SER A 1123 30.22 35.25 36.28
CA SER A 1123 28.83 35.75 36.27
C SER A 1123 28.50 37.24 35.98
N PHE A 1124 27.20 37.45 35.66
CA PHE A 1124 26.47 38.71 35.38
C PHE A 1124 26.68 39.46 34.05
N SER A 1125 25.56 39.78 33.41
CA SER A 1125 25.39 40.84 32.39
C SER A 1125 25.35 42.22 33.08
N PRO A 1126 25.70 43.36 32.42
CA PRO A 1126 24.84 43.94 31.37
C PRO A 1126 25.55 44.72 30.22
N LEU A 1127 24.75 45.39 29.38
CA LEU A 1127 25.02 46.39 28.33
C LEU A 1127 25.64 47.72 28.90
N PRO A 1128 26.05 48.80 28.14
CA PRO A 1128 25.47 49.26 26.85
C PRO A 1128 26.25 50.20 25.82
N HIS A 1129 25.61 50.42 24.64
CA HIS A 1129 25.64 51.59 23.69
C HIS A 1129 27.00 52.05 23.04
N ILE A 1130 27.10 52.91 21.98
CA ILE A 1130 26.27 53.94 21.27
C ILE A 1130 26.52 53.80 19.72
N TYR A 1131 25.55 53.64 18.80
CA TYR A 1131 24.73 54.62 18.02
C TYR A 1131 25.49 55.59 17.06
N PRO A 1132 24.91 56.20 15.98
CA PRO A 1132 23.47 56.54 15.66
C PRO A 1132 22.93 55.94 14.31
N HIS A 1133 21.72 56.17 13.76
CA HIS A 1133 20.51 57.03 13.96
C HIS A 1133 19.22 56.14 13.84
N LEU A 1134 18.11 56.27 14.60
CA LEU A 1134 17.03 57.31 14.69
C LEU A 1134 16.11 57.39 13.44
N PHE A 1135 14.76 57.42 13.52
CA PHE A 1135 13.83 57.91 14.57
C PHE A 1135 12.64 56.97 14.94
N SER A 1136 11.86 57.36 15.98
CA SER A 1136 10.85 56.56 16.72
C SER A 1136 9.38 56.92 16.42
N PRO A 1137 8.42 56.18 17.04
CA PRO A 1137 7.23 56.78 17.65
C PRO A 1137 7.11 56.49 19.17
N LEU A 1138 6.34 57.32 19.90
CA LEU A 1138 5.95 57.14 21.30
C LEU A 1138 4.48 57.58 21.53
N PRO A 1139 3.76 57.06 22.56
CA PRO A 1139 2.34 57.37 22.80
C PRO A 1139 2.09 58.36 23.96
N HIS A 1140 0.89 59.00 24.00
CA HIS A 1140 -0.05 59.05 25.16
C HIS A 1140 -1.11 60.18 25.10
N ILE A 1141 -2.34 59.86 25.57
CA ILE A 1141 -3.25 60.67 26.42
C ILE A 1141 -4.08 61.87 25.82
N TYR A 1142 -5.42 61.70 25.92
CA TYR A 1142 -6.53 62.69 26.07
C TYR A 1142 -6.74 63.85 25.06
N SER A 1143 -7.91 63.87 24.40
CA SER A 1143 -9.05 64.78 24.73
C SER A 1143 -10.27 64.63 23.79
N GLN A 1144 -11.42 65.18 24.19
CA GLN A 1144 -12.74 65.19 23.51
C GLN A 1144 -13.13 66.63 23.14
N PRO A 1145 -13.95 66.88 22.09
CA PRO A 1145 -15.37 67.19 22.38
C PRO A 1145 -16.44 66.85 21.30
N SER A 1146 -17.57 66.26 21.73
CA SER A 1146 -19.01 66.56 21.42
C SER A 1146 -19.41 67.28 20.11
N TYR A 1147 -20.50 66.95 19.39
CA TYR A 1147 -21.86 66.56 19.86
C TYR A 1147 -22.53 65.41 19.05
N SER A 1148 -23.87 65.39 18.94
CA SER A 1148 -24.65 64.21 19.37
C SER A 1148 -26.19 64.28 19.12
N LEU A 1149 -26.86 63.10 19.13
CA LEU A 1149 -28.32 62.86 19.34
C LEU A 1149 -29.30 63.25 18.19
N PRO A 1150 -30.55 62.70 18.13
CA PRO A 1150 -31.28 61.95 19.17
C PRO A 1150 -31.83 60.55 18.80
N SER A 1151 -32.46 59.89 19.79
CA SER A 1151 -33.17 58.60 19.70
C SER A 1151 -34.41 58.58 20.62
N PRO A 1152 -35.24 57.53 20.52
CA PRO A 1152 -35.95 56.90 21.64
C PRO A 1152 -35.50 55.42 21.82
N HIS A 1153 -36.02 54.57 22.71
CA HIS A 1153 -36.39 54.58 24.15
C HIS A 1153 -37.04 53.21 24.48
N ILE A 1154 -37.03 52.57 25.66
CA ILE A 1154 -36.33 52.63 26.97
C ILE A 1154 -36.58 51.23 27.64
N TYR A 1155 -36.12 50.96 28.89
CA TYR A 1155 -36.33 49.71 29.69
C TYR A 1155 -35.40 48.52 29.32
N SER A 1156 -35.10 47.54 30.18
CA SER A 1156 -35.21 47.38 31.65
C SER A 1156 -34.32 46.23 32.17
N GLN A 1157 -33.86 46.28 33.43
CA GLN A 1157 -33.06 45.26 34.15
C GLN A 1157 -33.23 45.43 35.68
N PRO A 1158 -33.05 44.38 36.53
CA PRO A 1158 -31.87 44.23 37.43
C PRO A 1158 -31.52 42.74 37.82
N SER A 1159 -30.51 42.34 38.63
CA SER A 1159 -29.13 42.74 39.05
C SER A 1159 -28.64 41.78 40.19
N TYR A 1160 -27.36 41.44 40.50
CA TYR A 1160 -26.02 41.80 39.98
C TYR A 1160 -25.20 40.56 39.51
N SER A 1161 -24.21 39.91 40.16
CA SER A 1161 -23.56 39.97 41.50
C SER A 1161 -22.12 39.38 41.47
N LEU A 1162 -21.29 39.52 42.53
CA LEU A 1162 -19.84 39.16 42.63
C LEU A 1162 -19.43 38.72 44.07
N PRO A 1163 -18.21 38.19 44.41
CA PRO A 1163 -16.96 38.00 43.60
C PRO A 1163 -16.23 36.60 43.74
N TYR A 1164 -15.06 36.49 43.08
CA TYR A 1164 -13.94 35.49 43.20
C TYR A 1164 -13.14 35.62 44.55
N PRO A 1165 -12.09 34.80 44.95
CA PRO A 1165 -11.06 34.12 44.12
C PRO A 1165 -10.28 32.84 44.64
N THR A 1166 -9.30 32.38 43.83
CA THR A 1166 -7.95 31.80 44.16
C THR A 1166 -7.67 30.37 44.71
N SER A 1167 -6.80 29.65 43.96
CA SER A 1167 -5.46 29.10 44.32
C SER A 1167 -5.20 27.70 44.97
N THR A 1168 -4.49 26.86 44.19
CA THR A 1168 -3.21 26.13 44.48
C THR A 1168 -3.08 24.87 45.39
N LEU A 1169 -2.28 23.93 44.84
CA LEU A 1169 -1.26 23.04 45.46
C LEU A 1169 -1.59 21.60 45.95
N ASN A 1170 -0.59 20.73 45.73
CA ASN A 1170 -0.46 19.29 46.06
C ASN A 1170 0.07 19.08 47.51
N PRO A 1171 0.43 17.84 47.95
CA PRO A 1171 -0.30 16.57 48.08
C PRO A 1171 -0.25 16.14 49.59
N PRO A 1172 0.25 14.97 50.09
CA PRO A 1172 0.12 13.53 49.72
C PRO A 1172 -0.30 12.59 50.90
N ILE A 1173 -0.33 11.27 50.64
CA ILE A 1173 0.22 10.17 51.50
C ILE A 1173 -0.62 9.46 52.62
N LEU A 1174 -0.39 8.13 52.69
CA LEU A 1174 -0.53 7.12 53.79
C LEU A 1174 -1.85 6.38 54.15
N PHE A 1175 -1.74 5.05 54.01
CA PHE A 1175 -2.37 3.90 54.70
C PHE A 1175 -2.40 4.00 56.26
N PRO A 1176 -3.22 3.22 57.03
CA PRO A 1176 -3.30 1.74 56.94
C PRO A 1176 -4.60 0.96 57.31
N HIS A 1177 -4.52 -0.35 57.06
CA HIS A 1177 -5.31 -1.51 57.57
C HIS A 1177 -5.28 -1.67 59.12
N PRO A 1178 -6.03 -2.60 59.81
CA PRO A 1178 -6.45 -3.95 59.34
C PRO A 1178 -7.77 -4.58 59.91
N THR A 1179 -7.96 -5.89 59.62
CA THR A 1179 -8.80 -6.93 60.32
C THR A 1179 -10.35 -6.80 60.35
N SER A 1180 -11.18 -7.87 60.38
CA SER A 1180 -11.02 -9.31 60.04
C SER A 1180 -12.36 -10.10 60.06
N THR A 1181 -12.32 -11.40 59.69
CA THR A 1181 -13.11 -12.55 60.21
C THR A 1181 -14.57 -12.88 59.77
N LEU A 1182 -14.69 -14.05 59.11
CA LEU A 1182 -15.64 -15.19 59.31
C LEU A 1182 -16.98 -15.35 58.51
N ASN A 1183 -17.23 -16.62 58.15
CA ASN A 1183 -18.35 -17.25 57.38
C ASN A 1183 -19.29 -18.07 58.32
N PRO A 1184 -20.34 -18.84 57.88
CA PRO A 1184 -21.01 -19.03 56.57
C PRO A 1184 -22.53 -18.61 56.67
N PRO A 1185 -23.66 -19.40 56.56
CA PRO A 1185 -23.99 -20.67 55.85
C PRO A 1185 -25.42 -20.84 55.18
N ILE A 1186 -25.44 -21.52 54.02
CA ILE A 1186 -26.35 -22.65 53.62
C ILE A 1186 -27.85 -22.43 53.20
N LEU A 1187 -28.23 -23.23 52.15
CA LEU A 1187 -29.56 -23.74 51.69
C LEU A 1187 -30.44 -23.02 50.62
N PHE A 1188 -31.04 -23.87 49.77
CA PHE A 1188 -32.01 -23.70 48.66
C PHE A 1188 -33.37 -24.32 49.07
N PRO A 1189 -34.57 -24.02 48.47
CA PRO A 1189 -34.94 -24.44 47.09
C PRO A 1189 -36.01 -23.59 46.32
N HIS A 1190 -36.37 -24.04 45.09
CA HIS A 1190 -37.42 -23.50 44.19
C HIS A 1190 -38.82 -24.12 44.39
N PRO A 1191 -39.91 -23.50 43.88
CA PRO A 1191 -40.51 -23.96 42.60
C PRO A 1191 -41.06 -22.82 41.65
N THR A 1192 -41.89 -23.18 40.65
CA THR A 1192 -42.33 -22.44 39.43
C THR A 1192 -43.87 -22.19 39.39
N PRO A 1193 -44.58 -21.90 38.25
CA PRO A 1193 -44.44 -20.95 37.10
C PRO A 1193 -45.73 -20.08 36.80
N THR A 1194 -45.75 -19.17 35.80
CA THR A 1194 -46.96 -18.79 34.99
C THR A 1194 -46.65 -17.94 33.72
N LEU A 1195 -47.68 -17.58 32.89
CA LEU A 1195 -47.57 -17.01 31.52
C LEU A 1195 -48.25 -15.63 31.29
N SER A 1196 -47.60 -14.77 30.48
CA SER A 1196 -48.11 -13.94 29.34
C SER A 1196 -49.34 -12.96 29.53
N PRO A 1197 -49.90 -12.25 28.50
CA PRO A 1197 -49.85 -10.76 28.51
C PRO A 1197 -51.15 -9.99 28.12
N PRO A 1198 -51.14 -8.63 28.22
CA PRO A 1198 -52.05 -7.75 27.46
C PRO A 1198 -51.34 -6.48 26.88
N THR A 1199 -51.80 -5.61 25.97
CA THR A 1199 -52.75 -5.50 24.83
C THR A 1199 -52.64 -4.04 24.28
N LEU A 1200 -53.05 -3.76 23.04
CA LEU A 1200 -53.17 -2.40 22.41
C LEU A 1200 -54.53 -1.73 22.72
N PRO A 1201 -54.77 -0.40 22.49
CA PRO A 1201 -55.50 0.02 21.26
C PRO A 1201 -55.38 1.48 20.70
N LEU A 1202 -55.24 1.58 19.36
CA LEU A 1202 -56.05 2.33 18.35
C LEU A 1202 -56.36 3.87 18.36
N LEU A 1203 -55.90 4.54 17.28
CA LEU A 1203 -56.61 5.41 16.28
C LEU A 1203 -57.43 6.69 16.66
N PHE A 1204 -57.24 7.78 15.88
CA PHE A 1204 -58.25 8.38 14.96
C PHE A 1204 -57.64 9.46 14.00
N SER A 1205 -58.47 10.15 13.18
CA SER A 1205 -58.10 10.80 11.89
C SER A 1205 -58.53 12.30 11.74
N PRO A 1206 -58.15 13.07 10.68
CA PRO A 1206 -58.11 14.56 10.68
C PRO A 1206 -59.17 15.30 9.80
N LEU A 1207 -58.98 16.64 9.57
CA LEU A 1207 -59.66 17.65 8.69
C LEU A 1207 -60.49 18.73 9.45
N PRO A 1208 -60.94 19.90 8.86
CA PRO A 1208 -60.95 20.35 7.44
C PRO A 1208 -60.65 21.87 7.10
N HIS A 1209 -60.73 22.23 5.78
CA HIS A 1209 -61.07 23.56 5.15
C HIS A 1209 -59.97 24.67 4.97
N ILE A 1210 -59.94 25.56 3.93
CA ILE A 1210 -60.77 25.80 2.71
C ILE A 1210 -60.06 26.66 1.59
N TYR A 1211 -60.53 26.60 0.31
CA TYR A 1211 -60.21 27.42 -0.92
C TYR A 1211 -58.76 27.40 -1.51
N SER A 1212 -58.47 27.57 -2.83
CA SER A 1212 -59.28 27.63 -4.09
C SER A 1212 -58.47 27.30 -5.38
N GLN A 1213 -59.14 26.88 -6.47
CA GLN A 1213 -58.65 26.56 -7.85
C GLN A 1213 -58.80 27.78 -8.83
N PRO A 1214 -58.39 27.80 -10.15
CA PRO A 1214 -58.29 26.73 -11.18
C PRO A 1214 -56.96 26.74 -12.03
N SER A 1215 -56.74 26.09 -13.20
CA SER A 1215 -57.59 25.51 -14.27
C SER A 1215 -56.89 24.53 -15.27
N TYR A 1216 -57.54 23.39 -15.61
CA TYR A 1216 -57.58 22.64 -16.92
C TYR A 1216 -56.27 22.22 -17.68
N SER A 1217 -56.19 21.17 -18.54
CA SER A 1217 -57.15 20.20 -19.15
C SER A 1217 -56.49 18.86 -19.60
N THR A 1218 -57.27 17.80 -19.85
CA THR A 1218 -56.89 16.52 -20.52
C THR A 1218 -57.77 16.22 -21.75
N PRO A 1219 -57.46 15.22 -22.62
CA PRO A 1219 -58.19 13.92 -22.59
C PRO A 1219 -57.39 12.67 -23.03
N ALA A 1220 -58.02 11.48 -23.14
CA ALA A 1220 -57.40 10.16 -23.44
C ALA A 1220 -58.17 9.27 -24.49
N PRO A 1221 -58.49 7.96 -24.26
CA PRO A 1221 -57.82 6.74 -24.81
C PRO A 1221 -58.69 5.89 -25.81
N PRO A 1222 -58.25 4.67 -26.25
CA PRO A 1222 -58.73 3.36 -25.71
C PRO A 1222 -57.62 2.25 -25.66
N ILE A 1223 -57.62 1.12 -24.89
CA ILE A 1223 -58.58 0.09 -24.39
C ILE A 1223 -58.82 -1.12 -25.33
N LEU A 1224 -58.37 -2.35 -24.94
CA LEU A 1224 -59.12 -3.64 -24.99
C LEU A 1224 -58.33 -4.85 -24.37
N SER A 1225 -58.98 -6.02 -24.22
CA SER A 1225 -58.53 -7.21 -23.44
C SER A 1225 -59.18 -8.54 -23.88
N LEU A 1226 -58.59 -9.73 -23.62
CA LEU A 1226 -59.26 -11.04 -23.26
C LEU A 1226 -58.31 -12.27 -23.13
N THR A 1227 -58.81 -13.38 -22.56
CA THR A 1227 -58.21 -14.75 -22.36
C THR A 1227 -59.30 -15.83 -22.66
N PRO A 1228 -59.25 -17.16 -22.33
CA PRO A 1228 -58.19 -18.11 -21.85
C PRO A 1228 -58.18 -19.53 -22.55
N HIS A 1229 -57.37 -20.52 -22.08
CA HIS A 1229 -57.67 -21.98 -21.86
C HIS A 1229 -56.49 -23.01 -21.95
N LEU A 1230 -56.69 -24.21 -21.37
CA LEU A 1230 -55.84 -25.43 -21.18
C LEU A 1230 -56.79 -26.64 -20.89
N PRO A 1231 -56.38 -27.94 -20.70
CA PRO A 1231 -55.09 -28.67 -20.79
C PRO A 1231 -55.18 -29.83 -21.86
N PRO A 1232 -54.91 -31.16 -21.71
CA PRO A 1232 -54.06 -31.98 -20.80
C PRO A 1232 -52.90 -32.90 -21.35
N PRO A 1233 -53.01 -34.21 -21.72
CA PRO A 1233 -51.97 -35.22 -21.35
C PRO A 1233 -51.18 -35.85 -22.54
N SER A 1234 -50.14 -36.68 -22.38
CA SER A 1234 -49.69 -37.57 -21.27
C SER A 1234 -48.15 -37.84 -21.22
N GLN A 1235 -47.65 -38.49 -20.16
CA GLN A 1235 -46.29 -39.13 -20.06
C GLN A 1235 -46.40 -40.68 -20.08
N PRO A 1236 -45.28 -41.45 -20.21
CA PRO A 1236 -44.47 -41.85 -19.03
C PRO A 1236 -42.93 -42.01 -19.23
N HIS A 1237 -42.19 -41.88 -18.11
CA HIS A 1237 -40.88 -42.47 -17.64
C HIS A 1237 -39.87 -43.12 -18.64
N ILE A 1238 -38.54 -43.12 -18.42
CA ILE A 1238 -37.76 -43.69 -17.28
C ILE A 1238 -36.37 -43.03 -17.11
N TYR A 1239 -35.86 -43.06 -15.86
CA TYR A 1239 -34.51 -42.72 -15.35
C TYR A 1239 -33.30 -42.58 -16.32
N SER A 1240 -32.56 -41.47 -16.16
CA SER A 1240 -31.21 -41.50 -15.57
C SER A 1240 -30.94 -40.18 -14.83
#